data_AF-A0A1E7FI84-F1
#
_entry.id   AF-A0A1E7FI84-F1
#
_cell.length_a   1.000
_cell.length_b   1.000
_cell.length_c   1.000
_cell.angle_alpha   90.00
_cell.angle_beta   90.00
_cell.angle_gamma   90.00
#
_symmetry.space_group_name_H-M   'P 1'
#
loop_
_entity.id
_entity.type
_entity.pdbx_description
1 polymer ?
#
loop_
_entity_poly.entity_id
_entity_poly.type
_entity_poly.pdbx_seq_one_letter_code
_entity_poly.pdbx_strand_id
1 'polypeptide(L)'
;MLKEQSKPSNTTPLQDYMDLTANSWQQAKKEKLKCIVIDAITKECTAAAAATAAAAATSSTKHQHDDILAIAKGLKDGKKLELTILTGGLCNYAYKVHFANENFDKKKKKNDAVDEVALFAKLTFGEALLFPGTPMTQNRTQCEYEALELFANISPYPHSVCTPYFCIDVIDVDVIIEDGEADEGDAGTDDGESKEKEDNIMKLLVTQFAPSGLEEQCANKFIDGGVLDTIFASKLAKSLASLHNISNLDTNYDIDFNKEIKPFLNSLTNILDTIFDSYFDDDESCQKEDICLVTKLGKEIGKDRLKFILRNYRDTLNRTDCYVHGDCHVFNMLVEPTPSMESIIQTFQNDTDVENNKTNNNTGDFTLIDWELSHVGPIGKDIGFFFPFPLACVFAHAINGDHNGSSKSILKFLDVLWTEYASNILLPPNSPGIDSINDIYYQVLGYCGVITLAYCSLGFHMEYLPIEEHRKEDLRKVKDSLGIIGLKFLNIGFGTSKEDKEKLSLDDLKKKFNDIIQEEIDRIVPNHVPRPNKKPSRWSSVLRQSGRRVSDAHTWLSIVASLPLDDDDDGANPDDIWEPINARRFYKVVTTAPLADGSMGHYDEDDTGSGVGGGVGGPRTSTSSNATARLSSSSLGSRRASIVQIEKLLIEIEDGY
;
A
#
# COMPACT_ATOMS: atom_id res chain seq x y z
N MET A 1 30.76 -27.19 13.88
CA MET A 1 31.29 -25.85 14.24
C MET A 1 32.34 -25.44 13.21
N LEU A 2 31.94 -24.78 12.13
CA LEU A 2 32.83 -24.02 11.27
C LEU A 2 32.18 -22.62 11.17
N LYS A 3 32.80 -21.63 11.81
CA LYS A 3 32.41 -20.22 11.66
C LYS A 3 32.83 -19.79 10.26
N GLU A 4 31.87 -19.51 9.38
CA GLU A 4 32.14 -18.71 8.20
C GLU A 4 32.65 -17.34 8.66
N GLN A 5 33.90 -17.03 8.32
CA GLN A 5 34.45 -15.70 8.46
C GLN A 5 33.80 -14.84 7.37
N SER A 6 32.96 -13.89 7.78
CA SER A 6 32.40 -12.86 6.90
C SER A 6 33.55 -12.13 6.21
N LYS A 7 33.55 -12.13 4.88
CA LYS A 7 34.49 -11.33 4.10
C LYS A 7 34.34 -9.85 4.48
N PRO A 8 35.44 -9.09 4.65
CA PRO A 8 35.36 -7.65 4.90
C PRO A 8 34.66 -6.97 3.71
N SER A 9 33.77 -6.02 4.00
CA SER A 9 33.13 -5.19 2.97
C SER A 9 34.19 -4.31 2.32
N ASN A 10 34.17 -4.22 0.98
CA ASN A 10 35.05 -3.33 0.21
C ASN A 10 34.59 -1.85 0.25
N THR A 11 33.93 -1.41 1.33
CA THR A 11 33.54 -0.01 1.48
C THR A 11 34.76 0.81 1.88
N THR A 12 34.96 1.97 1.22
CA THR A 12 36.07 2.85 1.57
C THR A 12 35.76 3.57 2.90
N PRO A 13 36.77 3.94 3.70
CA PRO A 13 36.54 4.71 4.94
C PRO A 13 35.78 6.04 4.73
N LEU A 14 35.86 6.62 3.53
CA LEU A 14 35.09 7.81 3.15
C LEU A 14 33.61 7.48 2.95
N GLN A 15 33.30 6.35 2.32
CA GLN A 15 31.93 5.85 2.17
C GLN A 15 31.29 5.55 3.54
N ASP A 16 32.03 4.89 4.44
CA ASP A 16 31.54 4.61 5.80
C ASP A 16 31.29 5.91 6.59
N TYR A 17 32.13 6.93 6.43
CA TYR A 17 31.95 8.25 7.05
C TYR A 17 30.74 9.00 6.49
N MET A 18 30.54 9.02 5.17
CA MET A 18 29.39 9.65 4.53
C MET A 18 28.08 8.94 4.87
N ASP A 19 28.10 7.61 4.99
CA ASP A 19 26.92 6.85 5.40
C ASP A 19 26.57 7.09 6.88
N LEU A 20 27.56 7.28 7.76
CA LEU A 20 27.33 7.68 9.16
C LEU A 20 26.73 9.08 9.29
N THR A 21 27.22 10.06 8.52
CA THR A 21 26.72 11.45 8.57
C THR A 21 25.32 11.57 7.96
N ALA A 22 25.04 10.91 6.83
CA ALA A 22 23.72 10.89 6.21
C ALA A 22 22.66 10.27 7.15
N ASN A 23 22.99 9.15 7.81
CA ASN A 23 22.09 8.51 8.77
C ASN A 23 21.84 9.40 10.00
N SER A 24 22.88 10.08 10.51
CA SER A 24 22.76 11.00 11.64
C SER A 24 21.87 12.21 11.29
N TRP A 25 22.05 12.79 10.10
CA TRP A 25 21.25 13.92 9.65
C TRP A 25 19.77 13.52 9.45
N GLN A 26 19.52 12.38 8.82
CA GLN A 26 18.17 11.86 8.63
C GLN A 26 17.47 11.55 9.96
N GLN A 27 18.18 10.96 10.92
CA GLN A 27 17.63 10.70 12.24
C GLN A 27 17.33 12.01 12.98
N ALA A 28 18.23 13.00 12.92
CA ALA A 28 18.00 14.31 13.50
C ALA A 28 16.78 15.01 12.87
N LYS A 29 16.65 14.98 11.54
CA LYS A 29 15.47 15.50 10.83
C LYS A 29 14.19 14.80 11.26
N LYS A 30 14.19 13.46 11.38
CA LYS A 30 13.03 12.70 11.87
C LYS A 30 12.63 13.08 13.31
N GLU A 31 13.59 13.16 14.22
CA GLU A 31 13.31 13.57 15.61
C GLU A 31 12.78 15.00 15.68
N LYS A 32 13.31 15.89 14.84
CA LYS A 32 12.79 17.25 14.72
C LYS A 32 11.34 17.29 14.22
N LEU A 33 11.03 16.57 13.14
CA LEU A 33 9.66 16.48 12.62
C LEU A 33 8.69 15.89 13.66
N LYS A 34 9.15 14.94 14.47
CA LYS A 34 8.36 14.43 15.62
C LYS A 34 8.04 15.54 16.62
N CYS A 35 9.01 16.37 17.00
CA CYS A 35 8.78 17.49 17.92
C CYS A 35 7.73 18.46 17.35
N ILE A 36 7.83 18.82 16.08
CA ILE A 36 6.85 19.69 15.40
C ILE A 36 5.43 19.11 15.51
N VAL A 37 5.28 17.80 15.25
CA VAL A 37 3.98 17.12 15.34
C VAL A 37 3.45 17.09 16.78
N ILE A 38 4.30 16.78 17.76
CA ILE A 38 3.92 16.76 19.19
C ILE A 38 3.46 18.14 19.65
N ASP A 39 4.20 19.19 19.31
CA ASP A 39 3.90 20.56 19.73
C ASP A 39 2.57 21.03 19.12
N ALA A 40 2.37 20.76 17.83
CA ALA A 40 1.13 21.08 17.12
C ALA A 40 -0.08 20.36 17.75
N ILE A 41 0.01 19.05 17.98
CA ILE A 41 -1.07 18.27 18.60
C ILE A 41 -1.36 18.72 20.03
N THR A 42 -0.31 18.99 20.82
CA THR A 42 -0.43 19.47 22.20
C THR A 42 -1.20 20.79 22.25
N LYS A 43 -0.85 21.72 21.36
CA LYS A 43 -1.53 23.02 21.23
C LYS A 43 -3.01 22.84 20.88
N GLU A 44 -3.31 22.09 19.82
CA GLU A 44 -4.69 21.91 19.35
C GLU A 44 -5.57 21.16 20.37
N CYS A 45 -5.06 20.09 20.99
CA CYS A 45 -5.82 19.36 22.01
C CYS A 45 -6.12 20.23 23.23
N THR A 46 -5.15 21.03 23.68
CA THR A 46 -5.33 21.95 24.83
C THR A 46 -6.34 23.05 24.50
N ALA A 47 -6.26 23.61 23.29
CA ALA A 47 -7.21 24.61 22.81
C ALA A 47 -8.64 24.05 22.71
N ALA A 48 -8.79 22.84 22.15
CA ALA A 48 -10.08 22.16 22.06
C ALA A 48 -10.71 21.93 23.44
N ALA A 49 -9.94 21.43 24.41
CA ALA A 49 -10.42 21.23 25.78
C ALA A 49 -10.84 22.54 26.47
N ALA A 50 -10.11 23.64 26.23
CA ALA A 50 -10.49 24.96 26.74
C ALA A 50 -11.80 25.46 26.11
N ALA A 51 -11.98 25.26 24.80
CA ALA A 51 -13.21 25.62 24.09
C ALA A 51 -14.41 24.79 24.57
N THR A 52 -14.26 23.47 24.74
CA THR A 52 -15.31 22.59 25.27
C THR A 52 -15.70 22.97 26.70
N ALA A 53 -14.75 23.32 27.57
CA ALA A 53 -15.05 23.79 28.93
C ALA A 53 -15.88 25.09 28.92
N ALA A 54 -15.62 25.98 27.96
CA ALA A 54 -16.42 27.20 27.78
C ALA A 54 -17.82 26.92 27.21
N ALA A 55 -17.94 25.97 26.27
CA ALA A 55 -19.21 25.61 25.62
C ALA A 55 -20.14 24.74 26.50
N ALA A 56 -19.58 23.88 27.36
CA ALA A 56 -20.34 23.08 28.32
C ALA A 56 -21.11 23.95 29.34
N ALA A 57 -20.70 25.22 29.51
CA ALA A 57 -21.42 26.19 30.30
C ALA A 57 -22.70 26.72 29.61
N THR A 58 -22.90 26.46 28.32
CA THR A 58 -23.95 27.11 27.51
C THR A 58 -24.81 26.18 26.65
N SER A 59 -24.42 24.93 26.33
CA SER A 59 -25.27 24.02 25.55
C SER A 59 -24.92 22.52 25.67
N SER A 60 -25.88 21.66 25.29
CA SER A 60 -25.76 20.19 25.28
C SER A 60 -25.21 19.65 23.94
N THR A 61 -24.12 20.19 23.42
CA THR A 61 -23.50 19.65 22.20
C THR A 61 -22.90 18.28 22.45
N LYS A 62 -23.18 17.37 21.51
CA LYS A 62 -22.89 15.94 21.54
C LYS A 62 -21.36 15.72 21.46
N HIS A 63 -20.87 14.72 22.20
CA HIS A 63 -19.49 14.25 22.30
C HIS A 63 -18.77 13.98 20.96
N GLN A 64 -18.42 15.03 20.23
CA GLN A 64 -17.47 14.92 19.12
C GLN A 64 -16.07 15.07 19.73
N HIS A 65 -15.22 14.05 19.55
CA HIS A 65 -13.79 14.04 19.91
C HIS A 65 -13.40 13.67 21.36
N ASP A 66 -13.97 12.60 21.91
CA ASP A 66 -13.55 12.06 23.21
C ASP A 66 -12.04 11.75 23.29
N ASP A 67 -11.42 11.29 22.18
CA ASP A 67 -9.97 11.04 22.11
C ASP A 67 -9.15 12.32 22.34
N ILE A 68 -9.52 13.43 21.69
CA ILE A 68 -8.84 14.72 21.84
C ILE A 68 -8.96 15.24 23.28
N LEU A 69 -10.14 15.09 23.88
CA LEU A 69 -10.37 15.48 25.28
C LEU A 69 -9.58 14.59 26.25
N ALA A 70 -9.44 13.30 25.96
CA ALA A 70 -8.62 12.39 26.75
C ALA A 70 -7.13 12.73 26.65
N ILE A 71 -6.63 13.06 25.45
CA ILE A 71 -5.26 13.55 25.25
C ILE A 71 -5.02 14.85 26.01
N ALA A 72 -5.91 15.84 25.87
CA ALA A 72 -5.81 17.11 26.60
C ALA A 72 -5.81 16.93 28.13
N LYS A 73 -6.65 16.00 28.63
CA LYS A 73 -6.68 15.65 30.04
C LYS A 73 -5.36 15.03 30.50
N GLY A 74 -4.81 14.05 29.76
CA GLY A 74 -3.54 13.43 30.12
C GLY A 74 -2.37 14.42 30.09
N LEU A 75 -2.34 15.35 29.13
CA LEU A 75 -1.36 16.45 29.08
C LEU A 75 -1.45 17.35 30.31
N LYS A 76 -2.66 17.73 30.72
CA LYS A 76 -2.90 18.51 31.95
C LYS A 76 -2.46 17.75 33.22
N ASP A 77 -2.64 16.43 33.22
CA ASP A 77 -2.20 15.53 34.30
C ASP A 77 -0.67 15.30 34.29
N GLY A 78 0.08 15.94 33.37
CA GLY A 78 1.54 15.92 33.29
C GLY A 78 2.12 14.77 32.46
N LYS A 79 1.29 14.03 31.73
CA LYS A 79 1.77 13.00 30.79
C LYS A 79 2.40 13.65 29.57
N LYS A 80 3.37 12.97 28.97
CA LYS A 80 4.03 13.39 27.74
C LYS A 80 3.56 12.55 26.56
N LEU A 81 3.40 13.18 25.40
CA LEU A 81 3.16 12.46 24.16
C LEU A 81 4.46 11.85 23.63
N GLU A 82 4.30 10.71 22.97
CA GLU A 82 5.31 9.99 22.22
C GLU A 82 4.74 9.66 20.83
N LEU A 83 5.64 9.58 19.84
CA LEU A 83 5.31 9.22 18.47
C LEU A 83 6.02 7.94 18.08
N THR A 84 5.24 6.95 17.67
CA THR A 84 5.75 5.80 16.93
C THR A 84 5.57 6.06 15.44
N ILE A 85 6.65 6.05 14.66
CA ILE A 85 6.57 6.13 13.19
C ILE A 85 5.93 4.83 12.70
N LEU A 86 4.77 4.94 12.06
CA LEU A 86 4.11 3.81 11.42
C LEU A 86 4.70 3.56 10.04
N THR A 87 4.80 4.63 9.26
CA THR A 87 5.33 4.61 7.90
C THR A 87 6.08 5.92 7.66
N GLY A 88 7.22 5.82 6.98
CA GLY A 88 7.94 6.97 6.43
C GLY A 88 7.75 6.92 4.92
N GLY A 89 6.88 7.78 4.42
CA GLY A 89 6.36 7.72 3.06
C GLY A 89 7.16 8.51 2.05
N LEU A 90 6.79 8.31 0.77
CA LEU A 90 7.32 9.06 -0.36
C LEU A 90 6.86 10.53 -0.35
N CYS A 91 5.70 10.81 0.25
CA CYS A 91 5.11 12.15 0.25
C CYS A 91 4.66 12.60 1.65
N ASN A 92 4.61 11.67 2.62
CA ASN A 92 4.08 11.90 3.97
C ASN A 92 4.79 11.06 5.02
N TYR A 93 4.82 11.50 6.28
CA TYR A 93 5.13 10.66 7.44
C TYR A 93 3.86 10.33 8.21
N ALA A 94 3.66 9.06 8.57
CA ALA A 94 2.53 8.63 9.39
C ALA A 94 2.99 8.20 10.78
N TYR A 95 2.28 8.66 11.80
CA TYR A 95 2.59 8.44 13.20
C TYR A 95 1.40 7.88 13.98
N LYS A 96 1.70 7.03 14.96
CA LYS A 96 0.82 6.76 16.09
C LYS A 96 1.23 7.69 17.23
N VAL A 97 0.31 8.52 17.68
CA VAL A 97 0.50 9.44 18.80
C VAL A 97 -0.14 8.84 20.04
N HIS A 98 0.63 8.66 21.10
CA HIS A 98 0.16 8.09 22.36
C HIS A 98 0.92 8.70 23.54
N PHE A 99 0.51 8.41 24.78
CA PHE A 99 1.31 8.82 25.93
C PHE A 99 2.56 7.94 26.08
N ALA A 100 3.66 8.55 26.50
CA ALA A 100 4.89 7.86 26.86
C ALA A 100 4.64 6.96 28.08
N ASN A 101 5.11 5.71 28.02
CA ASN A 101 5.02 4.75 29.12
C ASN A 101 6.10 5.02 30.18
N GLU A 102 6.04 6.16 30.86
CA GLU A 102 6.94 6.47 31.98
C GLU A 102 6.55 5.62 33.21
N ASN A 103 7.15 4.42 33.34
CA ASN A 103 6.96 3.46 34.45
C ASN A 103 5.68 2.62 34.42
N PHE A 104 5.43 1.87 33.34
CA PHE A 104 4.55 0.70 33.39
C PHE A 104 5.19 -0.38 34.28
N ASP A 105 5.07 -0.21 35.59
CA ASP A 105 5.25 -1.29 36.54
C ASP A 105 4.20 -2.34 36.16
N LYS A 106 4.61 -3.41 35.45
CA LYS A 106 3.75 -4.42 34.77
C LYS A 106 2.67 -5.06 35.67
N LYS A 107 2.69 -4.75 36.98
CA LYS A 107 1.76 -5.20 38.00
C LYS A 107 0.62 -4.22 38.32
N LYS A 108 0.68 -2.95 37.92
CA LYS A 108 -0.41 -1.99 38.14
C LYS A 108 -1.44 -2.09 37.01
N LYS A 109 -2.71 -2.20 37.42
CA LYS A 109 -3.84 -2.71 36.64
C LYS A 109 -4.15 -1.89 35.37
N LYS A 110 -4.55 -2.66 34.36
CA LYS A 110 -5.07 -2.37 33.02
C LYS A 110 -6.36 -1.53 32.95
N ASN A 111 -6.60 -0.61 33.89
CA ASN A 111 -7.94 -0.04 34.10
C ASN A 111 -8.11 1.44 33.73
N ASP A 112 -7.05 2.17 33.40
CA ASP A 112 -7.21 3.57 32.98
C ASP A 112 -7.32 3.63 31.45
N ALA A 113 -8.57 3.69 30.96
CA ALA A 113 -8.89 3.83 29.53
C ALA A 113 -8.19 5.04 28.86
N VAL A 114 -7.76 6.02 29.65
CA VAL A 114 -6.98 7.19 29.20
C VAL A 114 -5.57 6.80 28.71
N ASP A 115 -4.97 5.72 29.24
CA ASP A 115 -3.65 5.25 28.84
C ASP A 115 -3.65 4.53 27.48
N GLU A 116 -4.83 4.10 27.02
CA GLU A 116 -4.98 3.39 25.75
C GLU A 116 -5.33 4.31 24.58
N VAL A 117 -5.56 5.61 24.84
CA VAL A 117 -5.93 6.57 23.79
C VAL A 117 -4.75 6.81 22.85
N ALA A 118 -5.02 6.68 21.55
CA ALA A 118 -4.07 6.95 20.49
C ALA A 118 -4.70 7.76 19.37
N LEU A 119 -3.92 8.62 18.74
CA LEU A 119 -4.28 9.35 17.52
C LEU A 119 -3.44 8.84 16.36
N PHE A 120 -3.97 8.96 15.15
CA PHE A 120 -3.18 8.89 13.93
C PHE A 120 -2.83 10.31 13.48
N ALA A 121 -1.58 10.53 13.13
CA ALA A 121 -1.11 11.80 12.60
C ALA A 121 -0.35 11.58 11.29
N LYS A 122 -0.64 12.39 10.27
CA LYS A 122 -0.01 12.35 8.95
C LYS A 122 0.56 13.74 8.65
N LEU A 123 1.88 13.80 8.47
CA LEU A 123 2.60 15.01 8.12
C LEU A 123 3.02 14.97 6.66
N THR A 124 2.51 15.91 5.88
CA THR A 124 2.60 15.97 4.42
C THR A 124 3.57 17.06 3.99
N PHE A 125 4.44 16.74 3.03
CA PHE A 125 5.35 17.69 2.39
C PHE A 125 5.05 17.85 0.88
N GLY A 126 5.59 18.91 0.27
CA GLY A 126 5.23 19.38 -1.08
C GLY A 126 5.83 18.60 -2.25
N GLU A 127 6.76 17.68 -1.99
CA GLU A 127 7.42 16.89 -3.02
C GLU A 127 7.11 15.40 -2.87
N ALA A 128 6.86 14.75 -4.00
CA ALA A 128 6.82 13.29 -4.05
C ALA A 128 8.25 12.77 -4.23
N LEU A 129 8.84 12.17 -3.20
CA LEU A 129 10.15 11.50 -3.27
C LEU A 129 10.18 10.39 -4.34
N LEU A 130 9.02 9.92 -4.78
CA LEU A 130 8.84 8.91 -5.82
C LEU A 130 9.20 9.41 -7.22
N PHE A 131 8.86 10.67 -7.50
CA PHE A 131 9.05 11.30 -8.79
C PHE A 131 9.61 12.70 -8.52
N PRO A 132 10.94 12.80 -8.29
CA PRO A 132 11.60 14.09 -8.23
C PRO A 132 11.15 14.96 -9.40
N GLY A 133 10.85 16.24 -9.13
CA GLY A 133 10.33 17.18 -10.12
C GLY A 133 8.85 17.01 -10.50
N THR A 134 8.14 15.98 -10.03
CA THR A 134 6.68 15.91 -10.18
C THR A 134 6.01 16.67 -9.03
N PRO A 135 5.38 17.83 -9.29
CA PRO A 135 4.74 18.60 -8.24
C PRO A 135 3.60 17.80 -7.62
N MET A 136 3.59 17.72 -6.29
CA MET A 136 2.50 17.10 -5.54
C MET A 136 1.94 18.11 -4.55
N THR A 137 0.77 18.68 -4.87
CA THR A 137 0.15 19.72 -4.03
C THR A 137 0.01 19.28 -2.58
N GLN A 138 0.34 20.15 -1.65
CA GLN A 138 0.08 19.93 -0.22
C GLN A 138 -1.43 19.98 0.09
N ASN A 139 -2.19 20.66 -0.77
CA ASN A 139 -3.65 20.77 -0.67
C ASN A 139 -4.33 19.38 -0.67
N ARG A 140 -3.67 18.34 -1.19
CA ARG A 140 -4.15 16.95 -1.12
C ARG A 140 -4.49 16.49 0.30
N THR A 141 -3.81 17.03 1.31
CA THR A 141 -4.06 16.69 2.73
C THR A 141 -5.30 17.39 3.27
N GLN A 142 -5.56 18.60 2.79
CA GLN A 142 -6.80 19.30 3.08
C GLN A 142 -7.97 18.60 2.39
N CYS A 143 -7.81 18.18 1.14
CA CYS A 143 -8.79 17.34 0.46
C CYS A 143 -8.97 15.98 1.18
N GLU A 144 -7.92 15.37 1.71
CA GLU A 144 -8.02 14.15 2.54
C GLU A 144 -8.92 14.38 3.76
N TYR A 145 -8.73 15.47 4.49
CA TYR A 145 -9.57 15.86 5.62
C TYR A 145 -11.04 16.01 5.22
N GLU A 146 -11.31 16.74 4.14
CA GLU A 146 -12.66 17.01 3.63
C GLU A 146 -13.33 15.73 3.11
N ALA A 147 -12.58 14.84 2.45
CA ALA A 147 -13.08 13.56 1.99
C ALA A 147 -13.47 12.64 3.16
N LEU A 148 -12.70 12.64 4.26
CA LEU A 148 -13.03 11.91 5.47
C LEU A 148 -14.35 12.42 6.09
N GLU A 149 -14.53 13.74 6.20
CA GLU A 149 -15.77 14.34 6.71
C GLU A 149 -16.98 14.01 5.81
N LEU A 150 -16.81 14.19 4.50
CA LEU A 150 -17.83 13.86 3.50
C LEU A 150 -18.24 12.40 3.61
N PHE A 151 -17.27 11.49 3.63
CA PHE A 151 -17.52 10.07 3.67
C PHE A 151 -18.16 9.60 4.99
N ALA A 152 -17.77 10.20 6.12
CA ALA A 152 -18.40 9.97 7.42
C ALA A 152 -19.90 10.31 7.42
N ASN A 153 -20.28 11.34 6.67
CA ASN A 153 -21.67 11.82 6.61
C ASN A 153 -22.56 10.97 5.68
N ILE A 154 -21.99 10.37 4.63
CA ILE A 154 -22.76 9.64 3.60
C ILE A 154 -22.72 8.12 3.77
N SER A 155 -21.69 7.59 4.45
CA SER A 155 -21.55 6.14 4.59
C SER A 155 -22.66 5.60 5.50
N PRO A 156 -23.33 4.50 5.11
CA PRO A 156 -24.34 3.88 5.96
C PRO A 156 -23.74 3.15 7.18
N TYR A 157 -22.41 3.07 7.28
CA TYR A 157 -21.71 2.37 8.36
C TYR A 157 -20.81 3.34 9.14
N PRO A 158 -21.04 3.53 10.45
CA PRO A 158 -20.36 4.55 11.24
C PRO A 158 -18.86 4.30 11.46
N HIS A 159 -18.37 3.09 11.20
CA HIS A 159 -16.97 2.72 11.38
C HIS A 159 -16.18 2.68 10.07
N SER A 160 -16.82 2.95 8.93
CA SER A 160 -16.20 2.88 7.59
C SER A 160 -15.09 3.91 7.36
N VAL A 161 -14.89 4.85 8.27
CA VAL A 161 -13.92 5.95 8.13
C VAL A 161 -13.42 6.39 9.50
N CYS A 162 -12.15 6.81 9.57
CA CYS A 162 -11.63 7.43 10.77
C CYS A 162 -12.27 8.81 10.96
N THR A 163 -12.59 9.16 12.20
CA THR A 163 -13.03 10.53 12.51
C THR A 163 -11.86 11.49 12.29
N PRO A 164 -11.96 12.48 11.37
CA PRO A 164 -10.96 13.53 11.27
C PRO A 164 -11.10 14.49 12.44
N TYR A 165 -9.97 14.92 13.02
CA TYR A 165 -9.93 15.84 14.15
C TYR A 165 -9.59 17.26 13.72
N PHE A 166 -8.49 17.40 12.98
CA PHE A 166 -8.08 18.68 12.40
C PHE A 166 -7.05 18.47 11.29
N CYS A 167 -6.97 19.44 10.39
CA CYS A 167 -5.94 19.59 9.38
C CYS A 167 -5.37 21.01 9.48
N ILE A 168 -4.08 21.14 9.77
CA ILE A 168 -3.45 22.45 10.05
C ILE A 168 -2.11 22.59 9.31
N ASP A 169 -1.72 23.84 9.08
CA ASP A 169 -0.37 24.19 8.64
C ASP A 169 0.61 24.10 9.81
N VAL A 170 1.76 23.50 9.57
CA VAL A 170 2.91 23.49 10.49
C VAL A 170 4.14 23.97 9.75
N ILE A 171 4.96 24.79 10.40
CA ILE A 171 6.13 25.44 9.79
C ILE A 171 7.39 24.79 10.34
N ASP A 172 8.31 24.41 9.46
CA ASP A 172 9.67 24.04 9.86
C ASP A 172 10.50 25.32 10.10
N VAL A 173 10.65 25.72 11.37
CA VAL A 173 11.21 27.03 11.76
C VAL A 173 12.73 27.13 11.54
N ASP A 174 13.48 26.03 11.56
CA ASP A 174 14.96 26.14 11.49
C ASP A 174 15.51 26.21 10.05
N VAL A 175 14.67 26.23 9.01
CA VAL A 175 15.14 26.53 7.64
C VAL A 175 15.33 28.04 7.44
N ILE A 176 14.81 28.87 8.35
CA ILE A 176 14.75 30.33 8.18
C ILE A 176 16.07 31.04 8.59
N ILE A 177 17.10 30.32 9.05
CA ILE A 177 18.27 30.96 9.67
C ILE A 177 19.57 30.33 9.18
N GLU A 178 20.28 31.01 8.26
CA GLU A 178 21.73 31.29 8.40
C GLU A 178 22.32 32.16 7.27
N ASP A 179 21.60 32.42 6.17
CA ASP A 179 22.17 33.21 5.06
C ASP A 179 21.78 34.69 5.11
N GLY A 180 22.66 35.51 5.70
CA GLY A 180 22.78 36.92 5.35
C GLY A 180 22.66 37.88 6.53
N GLU A 181 23.80 38.33 7.04
CA GLU A 181 23.89 39.74 7.43
C GLU A 181 23.34 40.55 6.25
N ALA A 182 22.21 41.22 6.45
CA ALA A 182 21.55 42.04 5.45
C ALA A 182 22.57 43.02 4.85
N ASP A 183 23.06 42.72 3.66
CA ASP A 183 23.82 43.68 2.88
C ASP A 183 22.80 44.75 2.46
N GLU A 184 22.84 45.91 3.13
CA GLU A 184 21.87 47.02 3.00
C GLU A 184 21.94 47.72 1.62
N GLY A 185 22.22 46.98 0.55
CA GLY A 185 22.98 47.46 -0.58
C GLY A 185 22.37 47.30 -1.97
N ASP A 186 21.14 46.80 -2.17
CA ASP A 186 20.48 46.96 -3.48
C ASP A 186 18.96 46.81 -3.42
N ALA A 187 18.23 47.89 -3.71
CA ALA A 187 16.76 47.95 -3.67
C ALA A 187 16.12 47.45 -4.99
N GLY A 188 16.61 46.33 -5.51
CA GLY A 188 16.28 45.82 -6.84
C GLY A 188 15.50 44.51 -6.83
N THR A 189 14.18 44.61 -6.98
CA THR A 189 13.18 43.55 -7.30
C THR A 189 12.92 42.48 -6.22
N ASP A 190 11.75 42.61 -5.59
CA ASP A 190 11.25 42.07 -4.33
C ASP A 190 10.51 40.71 -4.47
N ASP A 191 10.85 39.91 -5.48
CA ASP A 191 10.01 38.77 -5.88
C ASP A 191 10.54 37.40 -5.35
N GLY A 192 11.77 37.35 -4.82
CA GLY A 192 12.44 36.11 -4.41
C GLY A 192 12.13 35.64 -2.98
N GLU A 193 11.99 36.57 -2.02
CA GLU A 193 11.90 36.24 -0.59
C GLU A 193 10.55 35.62 -0.17
N SER A 194 9.53 35.68 -1.05
CA SER A 194 8.20 35.13 -0.78
C SER A 194 8.10 33.62 -1.04
N LYS A 195 8.91 33.07 -1.96
CA LYS A 195 8.84 31.65 -2.35
C LYS A 195 9.44 30.70 -1.31
N GLU A 196 10.60 31.04 -0.73
CA GLU A 196 11.25 30.20 0.28
C GLU A 196 10.42 30.03 1.56
N LYS A 197 9.50 30.97 1.85
CA LYS A 197 8.57 30.86 2.98
C LYS A 197 7.43 29.89 2.72
N GLU A 198 7.01 29.70 1.46
CA GLU A 198 5.94 28.76 1.11
C GLU A 198 6.43 27.30 1.14
N ASP A 199 7.68 27.05 0.75
CA ASP A 199 8.26 25.69 0.70
C ASP A 199 8.47 25.05 2.09
N ASN A 200 8.48 25.86 3.16
CA ASN A 200 8.65 25.41 4.54
C ASN A 200 7.35 25.11 5.29
N ILE A 201 6.20 25.34 4.63
CA ILE A 201 4.89 24.97 5.17
C ILE A 201 4.67 23.49 4.91
N MET A 202 4.21 22.75 5.92
CA MET A 202 3.76 21.36 5.81
C MET A 202 2.30 21.28 6.29
N LYS A 203 1.57 20.26 5.85
CA LYS A 203 0.21 19.99 6.35
C LYS A 203 0.23 18.85 7.35
N LEU A 204 -0.42 19.02 8.49
CA LEU A 204 -0.61 18.00 9.51
C LEU A 204 -2.09 17.63 9.61
N LEU A 205 -2.43 16.41 9.19
CA LEU A 205 -3.73 15.80 9.38
C LEU A 205 -3.72 14.91 10.62
N VAL A 206 -4.69 15.07 11.51
CA VAL A 206 -4.86 14.24 12.70
C VAL A 206 -6.25 13.61 12.70
N THR A 207 -6.31 12.31 12.93
CA THR A 207 -7.54 11.51 12.89
C THR A 207 -7.57 10.50 14.04
N GLN A 208 -8.73 9.87 14.22
CA GLN A 208 -8.87 8.68 15.05
C GLN A 208 -7.92 7.57 14.58
N PHE A 209 -7.19 6.95 15.52
CA PHE A 209 -6.17 5.95 15.17
C PHE A 209 -6.73 4.69 14.47
N ALA A 210 -7.81 4.15 15.03
CA ALA A 210 -8.54 3.00 14.51
C ALA A 210 -9.93 2.98 15.16
N PRO A 211 -11.03 3.21 14.42
CA PRO A 211 -12.37 3.11 14.99
C PRO A 211 -12.64 1.66 15.41
N SER A 212 -13.27 1.48 16.59
CA SER A 212 -13.76 0.18 17.07
C SER A 212 -12.71 -0.95 17.09
N GLY A 213 -11.42 -0.64 17.21
CA GLY A 213 -10.35 -1.65 17.21
C GLY A 213 -10.04 -2.26 15.84
N LEU A 214 -10.46 -1.61 14.75
CA LEU A 214 -10.13 -1.98 13.37
C LEU A 214 -8.66 -1.62 13.10
N GLU A 215 -7.74 -2.49 13.48
CA GLU A 215 -6.29 -2.23 13.38
C GLU A 215 -5.57 -3.06 12.31
N GLU A 216 -6.19 -4.14 11.82
CA GLU A 216 -5.58 -5.06 10.86
C GLU A 216 -5.80 -4.57 9.43
N GLN A 217 -4.75 -4.56 8.59
CA GLN A 217 -4.92 -4.28 7.16
C GLN A 217 -5.70 -5.40 6.47
N CYS A 218 -6.67 -5.01 5.64
CA CYS A 218 -7.56 -5.90 4.90
C CYS A 218 -6.79 -6.92 4.04
N ALA A 219 -5.62 -6.54 3.51
CA ALA A 219 -4.72 -7.44 2.79
C ALA A 219 -4.47 -8.78 3.51
N ASN A 220 -4.36 -8.77 4.85
CA ASN A 220 -4.14 -9.98 5.65
C ASN A 220 -5.23 -11.03 5.47
N LYS A 221 -6.48 -10.62 5.24
CA LYS A 221 -7.59 -11.55 4.99
C LYS A 221 -7.34 -12.40 3.74
N PHE A 222 -6.77 -11.79 2.71
CA PHE A 222 -6.47 -12.46 1.44
C PHE A 222 -5.17 -13.29 1.52
N ILE A 223 -4.16 -12.80 2.24
CA ILE A 223 -2.90 -13.51 2.47
C ILE A 223 -3.15 -14.78 3.28
N ASP A 224 -3.86 -14.67 4.40
CA ASP A 224 -4.18 -15.79 5.29
C ASP A 224 -5.11 -16.81 4.60
N GLY A 225 -5.97 -16.34 3.69
CA GLY A 225 -6.91 -17.16 2.92
C GLY A 225 -8.06 -17.70 3.77
N GLY A 226 -8.57 -18.89 3.41
CA GLY A 226 -9.71 -19.52 4.07
C GLY A 226 -11.06 -18.96 3.61
N VAL A 227 -12.07 -19.08 4.49
CA VAL A 227 -13.42 -18.55 4.21
C VAL A 227 -13.44 -17.07 4.53
N LEU A 228 -13.54 -16.25 3.48
CA LEU A 228 -13.70 -14.81 3.62
C LEU A 228 -15.14 -14.44 3.95
N ASP A 229 -15.27 -13.37 4.73
CA ASP A 229 -16.55 -12.82 5.10
C ASP A 229 -17.16 -11.98 3.98
N THR A 230 -18.35 -12.39 3.54
CA THR A 230 -19.12 -11.66 2.52
C THR A 230 -19.89 -10.47 3.09
N ILE A 231 -20.05 -10.37 4.42
CA ILE A 231 -20.68 -9.19 5.05
C ILE A 231 -19.78 -7.96 4.84
N PHE A 232 -18.48 -8.10 5.10
CA PHE A 232 -17.50 -7.06 4.78
C PHE A 232 -17.56 -6.63 3.30
N ALA A 233 -17.59 -7.57 2.35
CA ALA A 233 -17.74 -7.27 0.92
C ALA A 233 -18.97 -6.41 0.63
N SER A 234 -20.13 -6.77 1.19
CA SER A 234 -21.39 -6.03 1.00
C SER A 234 -21.34 -4.64 1.64
N LYS A 235 -20.74 -4.50 2.83
CA LYS A 235 -20.61 -3.21 3.49
C LYS A 235 -19.69 -2.27 2.71
N LEU A 236 -18.53 -2.76 2.28
CA LEU A 236 -17.61 -2.00 1.43
C LEU A 236 -18.28 -1.55 0.14
N ALA A 237 -18.98 -2.46 -0.54
CA ALA A 237 -19.72 -2.18 -1.76
C ALA A 237 -20.72 -1.03 -1.60
N LYS A 238 -21.50 -1.07 -0.51
CA LYS A 238 -22.54 -0.07 -0.21
C LYS A 238 -21.94 1.29 0.14
N SER A 239 -20.86 1.33 0.93
CA SER A 239 -20.19 2.59 1.23
C SER A 239 -19.57 3.24 0.00
N LEU A 240 -18.89 2.47 -0.87
CA LEU A 240 -18.35 3.00 -2.13
C LEU A 240 -19.47 3.47 -3.06
N ALA A 241 -20.57 2.75 -3.16
CA ALA A 241 -21.73 3.21 -3.93
C ALA A 241 -22.31 4.52 -3.35
N SER A 242 -22.37 4.68 -2.02
CA SER A 242 -22.79 5.95 -1.40
C SER A 242 -21.89 7.11 -1.77
N LEU A 243 -20.57 6.93 -1.76
CA LEU A 243 -19.60 7.95 -2.21
C LEU A 243 -19.82 8.32 -3.68
N HIS A 244 -19.89 7.31 -4.54
CA HIS A 244 -19.99 7.52 -5.99
C HIS A 244 -21.34 8.09 -6.42
N ASN A 245 -22.38 7.89 -5.62
CA ASN A 245 -23.71 8.43 -5.87
C ASN A 245 -23.85 9.92 -5.52
N ILE A 246 -22.90 10.55 -4.84
CA ILE A 246 -23.03 11.96 -4.43
C ILE A 246 -23.26 12.87 -5.64
N SER A 247 -22.56 12.65 -6.76
CA SER A 247 -22.71 13.47 -7.97
C SER A 247 -24.14 13.45 -8.52
N ASN A 248 -24.93 12.43 -8.19
CA ASN A 248 -26.33 12.32 -8.57
C ASN A 248 -27.30 12.92 -7.55
N LEU A 249 -26.86 13.10 -6.30
CA LEU A 249 -27.73 13.39 -5.16
C LEU A 249 -27.54 14.79 -4.59
N ASP A 250 -26.32 15.35 -4.68
CA ASP A 250 -25.97 16.63 -4.09
C ASP A 250 -25.86 17.74 -5.15
N THR A 251 -26.62 18.82 -4.95
CA THR A 251 -26.55 20.02 -5.80
C THR A 251 -25.28 20.83 -5.61
N ASN A 252 -24.54 20.60 -4.51
CA ASN A 252 -23.28 21.27 -4.19
C ASN A 252 -22.05 20.43 -4.60
N TYR A 253 -22.23 19.43 -5.46
CA TYR A 253 -21.15 18.61 -5.99
C TYR A 253 -20.02 19.48 -6.59
N ASP A 254 -18.85 19.46 -5.96
CA ASP A 254 -17.66 20.17 -6.42
C ASP A 254 -16.89 19.34 -7.45
N ILE A 255 -17.11 19.64 -8.73
CA ILE A 255 -16.45 18.98 -9.86
C ILE A 255 -14.93 19.19 -9.88
N ASP A 256 -14.44 20.22 -9.18
CA ASP A 256 -13.04 20.61 -9.14
C ASP A 256 -12.31 20.11 -7.89
N PHE A 257 -12.98 19.32 -7.04
CA PHE A 257 -12.40 18.80 -5.81
C PHE A 257 -11.11 18.02 -6.08
N ASN A 258 -10.04 18.48 -5.41
CA ASN A 258 -8.67 18.01 -5.55
C ASN A 258 -8.17 17.89 -7.01
N LYS A 259 -8.64 18.74 -7.93
CA LYS A 259 -8.23 18.68 -9.35
C LYS A 259 -6.72 18.78 -9.57
N GLU A 260 -6.01 19.39 -8.63
CA GLU A 260 -4.55 19.55 -8.62
C GLU A 260 -3.79 18.24 -8.52
N ILE A 261 -4.42 17.13 -8.11
CA ILE A 261 -3.79 15.81 -8.11
C ILE A 261 -3.72 15.17 -9.50
N LYS A 262 -4.51 15.66 -10.47
CA LYS A 262 -4.61 15.05 -11.81
C LYS A 262 -3.29 15.02 -12.59
N PRO A 263 -2.42 16.04 -12.57
CA PRO A 263 -1.10 15.96 -13.20
C PRO A 263 -0.26 14.80 -12.67
N PHE A 264 -0.22 14.61 -11.35
CA PHE A 264 0.46 13.47 -10.72
C PHE A 264 -0.15 12.13 -11.18
N LEU A 265 -1.49 12.00 -11.16
CA LEU A 265 -2.14 10.79 -11.65
C LEU A 265 -1.85 10.51 -13.14
N ASN A 266 -1.76 11.54 -13.97
CA ASN A 266 -1.40 11.41 -15.37
C ASN A 266 0.08 11.01 -15.56
N SER A 267 1.00 11.48 -14.71
CA SER A 267 2.41 11.07 -14.79
C SER A 267 2.60 9.59 -14.47
N LEU A 268 1.79 9.02 -13.57
CA LEU A 268 1.77 7.57 -13.30
C LEU A 268 1.46 6.74 -14.55
N THR A 269 0.81 7.31 -15.57
CA THR A 269 0.53 6.58 -16.82
C THR A 269 1.78 6.29 -17.64
N ASN A 270 2.88 7.01 -17.40
CA ASN A 270 4.17 6.79 -18.07
C ASN A 270 4.80 5.44 -17.69
N ILE A 271 4.45 4.89 -16.53
CA ILE A 271 4.84 3.54 -16.12
C ILE A 271 4.30 2.52 -17.13
N LEU A 272 3.05 2.65 -17.57
CA LEU A 272 2.47 1.73 -18.55
C LEU A 272 3.10 1.88 -19.92
N ASP A 273 3.42 3.11 -20.33
CA ASP A 273 4.12 3.39 -21.59
C ASP A 273 5.47 2.66 -21.61
N THR A 274 6.25 2.80 -20.53
CA THR A 274 7.53 2.11 -20.33
C THR A 274 7.37 0.59 -20.37
N ILE A 275 6.37 0.05 -19.65
CA ILE A 275 6.08 -1.39 -19.66
C ILE A 275 5.74 -1.86 -21.10
N PHE A 276 4.93 -1.11 -21.83
CA PHE A 276 4.52 -1.47 -23.19
C PHE A 276 5.66 -1.41 -24.19
N ASP A 277 6.51 -0.38 -24.12
CA ASP A 277 7.68 -0.28 -24.99
C ASP A 277 8.69 -1.40 -24.72
N SER A 278 8.87 -1.81 -23.45
CA SER A 278 9.74 -2.93 -23.09
C SER A 278 9.35 -4.26 -23.75
N TYR A 279 8.10 -4.42 -24.20
CA TYR A 279 7.69 -5.61 -24.94
C TYR A 279 8.26 -5.68 -26.35
N PHE A 280 8.70 -4.56 -26.93
CA PHE A 280 9.17 -4.47 -28.32
C PHE A 280 10.66 -4.16 -28.43
N ASP A 281 11.36 -4.01 -27.31
CA ASP A 281 12.80 -3.86 -27.32
C ASP A 281 13.43 -5.14 -27.88
N ASP A 282 14.11 -4.99 -29.01
CA ASP A 282 14.91 -6.04 -29.65
C ASP A 282 16.24 -6.15 -28.90
N ASP A 283 16.19 -6.53 -27.63
CA ASP A 283 17.39 -6.85 -26.88
C ASP A 283 17.99 -8.13 -27.47
N GLU A 284 18.96 -7.97 -28.37
CA GLU A 284 19.68 -9.06 -29.07
C GLU A 284 20.32 -10.05 -28.08
N SER A 285 20.44 -9.69 -26.80
CA SER A 285 20.98 -10.55 -25.75
C SER A 285 20.00 -11.60 -25.20
N CYS A 286 18.69 -11.42 -25.39
CA CYS A 286 17.70 -12.41 -24.96
C CYS A 286 17.58 -13.53 -26.01
N GLN A 287 18.05 -14.73 -25.67
CA GLN A 287 17.82 -15.90 -26.53
C GLN A 287 16.31 -16.06 -26.77
N LYS A 288 15.90 -16.27 -28.03
CA LYS A 288 14.49 -16.34 -28.46
C LYS A 288 13.62 -17.30 -27.64
N GLU A 289 14.23 -18.27 -26.98
CA GLU A 289 13.56 -19.31 -26.20
C GLU A 289 13.11 -18.82 -24.80
N ASP A 290 13.66 -17.71 -24.29
CA ASP A 290 13.43 -17.22 -22.91
C ASP A 290 12.44 -16.05 -22.81
N ILE A 291 11.77 -15.66 -23.90
CA ILE A 291 10.77 -14.58 -23.85
C ILE A 291 9.60 -15.02 -22.96
N CYS A 292 9.33 -14.26 -21.89
CA CYS A 292 8.23 -14.54 -20.96
C CYS A 292 6.87 -14.43 -21.66
N LEU A 293 5.86 -15.12 -21.11
CA LEU A 293 4.54 -15.20 -21.72
C LEU A 293 3.84 -13.84 -21.83
N VAL A 294 4.09 -12.95 -20.86
CA VAL A 294 3.53 -11.59 -20.85
C VAL A 294 4.05 -10.78 -22.04
N THR A 295 5.36 -10.80 -22.30
CA THR A 295 5.96 -10.14 -23.47
C THR A 295 5.44 -10.72 -24.78
N LYS A 296 5.28 -12.06 -24.87
CA LYS A 296 4.67 -12.69 -26.07
C LYS A 296 3.26 -12.16 -26.31
N LEU A 297 2.42 -12.14 -25.28
CA LEU A 297 1.06 -11.61 -25.38
C LEU A 297 1.05 -10.11 -25.74
N GLY A 298 1.97 -9.31 -25.17
CA GLY A 298 2.14 -7.90 -25.52
C GLY A 298 2.47 -7.70 -27.01
N LYS A 299 3.40 -8.50 -27.54
CA LYS A 299 3.73 -8.52 -28.97
C LYS A 299 2.56 -8.96 -29.84
N GLU A 300 1.78 -9.96 -29.41
CA GLU A 300 0.58 -10.43 -30.11
C GLU A 300 -0.54 -9.39 -30.14
N ILE A 301 -0.74 -8.62 -29.07
CA ILE A 301 -1.68 -7.49 -29.05
C ILE A 301 -1.23 -6.41 -30.03
N GLY A 302 0.07 -6.15 -30.10
CA GLY A 302 0.69 -5.22 -31.05
C GLY A 302 0.79 -3.78 -30.52
N LYS A 303 1.85 -3.08 -30.95
CA LYS A 303 2.23 -1.75 -30.45
C LYS A 303 1.13 -0.70 -30.64
N ASP A 304 0.51 -0.64 -31.82
CA ASP A 304 -0.55 0.33 -32.10
C ASP A 304 -1.77 0.13 -31.20
N ARG A 305 -2.10 -1.13 -30.90
CA ARG A 305 -3.22 -1.47 -30.03
C ARG A 305 -2.92 -1.12 -28.57
N LEU A 306 -1.70 -1.35 -28.10
CA LEU A 306 -1.27 -0.94 -26.77
C LEU A 306 -1.26 0.58 -26.61
N LYS A 307 -0.83 1.34 -27.63
CA LYS A 307 -0.95 2.81 -27.64
C LYS A 307 -2.40 3.28 -27.61
N PHE A 308 -3.29 2.60 -28.32
CA PHE A 308 -4.73 2.87 -28.27
C PHE A 308 -5.30 2.65 -26.86
N ILE A 309 -4.92 1.54 -26.20
CA ILE A 309 -5.28 1.23 -24.81
C ILE A 309 -4.79 2.34 -23.88
N LEU A 310 -3.53 2.76 -23.98
CA LEU A 310 -2.94 3.80 -23.14
C LEU A 310 -3.63 5.15 -23.30
N ARG A 311 -3.96 5.54 -24.54
CA ARG A 311 -4.72 6.77 -24.80
C ARG A 311 -6.10 6.71 -24.14
N ASN A 312 -6.85 5.63 -24.34
CA ASN A 312 -8.17 5.49 -23.73
C ASN A 312 -8.13 5.42 -22.20
N TYR A 313 -7.06 4.85 -21.64
CA TYR A 313 -6.81 4.90 -20.20
C TYR A 313 -6.62 6.34 -19.72
N ARG A 314 -5.74 7.13 -20.37
CA ARG A 314 -5.53 8.55 -20.07
C ARG A 314 -6.83 9.37 -20.22
N ASP A 315 -7.60 9.13 -21.27
CA ASP A 315 -8.89 9.80 -21.48
C ASP A 315 -9.88 9.45 -20.36
N THR A 316 -9.93 8.18 -19.95
CA THR A 316 -10.80 7.72 -18.85
C THR A 316 -10.37 8.29 -17.51
N LEU A 317 -9.06 8.38 -17.25
CA LEU A 317 -8.50 8.92 -16.00
C LEU A 317 -8.93 10.37 -15.75
N ASN A 318 -9.14 11.14 -16.83
CA ASN A 318 -9.53 12.55 -16.73
C ASN A 318 -11.05 12.77 -16.62
N ARG A 319 -11.86 11.71 -16.67
CA ARG A 319 -13.31 11.81 -16.47
C ARG A 319 -13.65 12.34 -15.08
N THR A 320 -14.81 12.98 -14.99
CA THR A 320 -15.33 13.63 -13.78
C THR A 320 -16.68 13.01 -13.41
N ASP A 321 -16.69 11.68 -13.21
CA ASP A 321 -17.93 10.93 -13.04
C ASP A 321 -18.51 11.10 -11.63
N CYS A 322 -17.66 10.97 -10.61
CA CYS A 322 -18.03 11.04 -9.20
C CYS A 322 -16.81 11.36 -8.31
N TYR A 323 -17.04 11.60 -7.02
CA TYR A 323 -15.96 11.50 -6.04
C TYR A 323 -15.45 10.06 -6.01
N VAL A 324 -14.14 9.89 -5.97
CA VAL A 324 -13.48 8.60 -5.76
C VAL A 324 -12.51 8.72 -4.60
N HIS A 325 -12.24 7.63 -3.90
CA HIS A 325 -11.10 7.51 -2.99
C HIS A 325 -9.78 7.70 -3.75
N GLY A 326 -9.71 7.21 -4.99
CA GLY A 326 -8.57 7.43 -5.90
C GLY A 326 -7.41 6.47 -5.67
N ASP A 327 -7.30 5.88 -4.48
CA ASP A 327 -6.34 4.83 -4.12
C ASP A 327 -6.94 3.68 -3.29
N CYS A 328 -8.11 3.20 -3.72
CA CYS A 328 -8.89 2.22 -2.97
C CYS A 328 -8.36 0.80 -3.14
N HIS A 329 -7.38 0.40 -2.33
CA HIS A 329 -6.85 -0.96 -2.32
C HIS A 329 -6.82 -1.58 -0.91
N VAL A 330 -6.62 -2.89 -0.83
CA VAL A 330 -6.71 -3.66 0.44
C VAL A 330 -5.70 -3.28 1.52
N PHE A 331 -4.62 -2.55 1.18
CA PHE A 331 -3.70 -2.00 2.20
C PHE A 331 -4.17 -0.66 2.80
N ASN A 332 -5.07 0.05 2.11
CA ASN A 332 -5.70 1.31 2.54
C ASN A 332 -7.06 1.04 3.21
N MET A 333 -7.20 -0.14 3.82
CA MET A 333 -8.38 -0.55 4.55
C MET A 333 -7.98 -1.26 5.83
N LEU A 334 -8.55 -0.85 6.95
CA LEU A 334 -8.47 -1.54 8.22
C LEU A 334 -9.74 -2.38 8.43
N VAL A 335 -9.60 -3.55 9.04
CA VAL A 335 -10.68 -4.50 9.31
C VAL A 335 -10.52 -5.09 10.71
N GLU A 336 -11.56 -5.79 11.18
CA GLU A 336 -11.51 -6.52 12.44
C GLU A 336 -10.35 -7.52 12.43
N PRO A 337 -9.49 -7.55 13.47
CA PRO A 337 -8.40 -8.52 13.54
C PRO A 337 -8.91 -9.95 13.45
N THR A 338 -8.26 -10.81 12.66
CA THR A 338 -8.57 -12.24 12.67
C THR A 338 -8.33 -12.78 14.09
N PRO A 339 -9.32 -13.46 14.71
CA PRO A 339 -9.17 -13.99 16.06
C PRO A 339 -7.93 -14.87 16.18
N SER A 340 -7.16 -14.69 17.27
CA SER A 340 -6.03 -15.58 17.54
C SER A 340 -6.52 -17.00 17.80
N MET A 341 -5.64 -18.00 17.61
CA MET A 341 -6.01 -19.39 17.89
C MET A 341 -6.34 -19.58 19.37
N GLU A 342 -5.63 -18.87 20.25
CA GLU A 342 -5.90 -18.84 21.68
C GLU A 342 -7.27 -18.26 21.99
N SER A 343 -7.66 -17.15 21.32
CA SER A 343 -8.98 -16.53 21.47
C SER A 343 -10.07 -17.51 21.03
N ILE A 344 -9.90 -18.17 19.88
CA ILE A 344 -10.84 -19.18 19.39
C ILE A 344 -10.94 -20.35 20.37
N ILE A 345 -9.81 -20.87 20.88
CA ILE A 345 -9.79 -21.96 21.87
C ILE A 345 -10.50 -21.54 23.16
N GLN A 346 -10.25 -20.32 23.64
CA GLN A 346 -10.91 -19.77 24.84
C GLN A 346 -12.42 -19.64 24.63
N THR A 347 -12.87 -19.17 23.47
CA THR A 347 -14.30 -19.12 23.12
C THR A 347 -14.91 -20.52 23.19
N PHE A 348 -14.28 -21.52 22.55
CA PHE A 348 -14.76 -22.92 22.62
C PHE A 348 -14.71 -23.53 24.03
N GLN A 349 -13.76 -23.14 24.88
CA GLN A 349 -13.64 -23.64 26.25
C GLN A 349 -14.66 -23.01 27.20
N ASN A 350 -15.07 -21.77 26.94
CA ASN A 350 -16.04 -21.03 27.75
C ASN A 350 -17.49 -21.22 27.29
N ASP A 351 -17.70 -21.82 26.11
CA ASP A 351 -19.01 -22.11 25.52
C ASP A 351 -19.70 -23.34 26.16
N THR A 352 -20.02 -23.28 27.46
CA THR A 352 -21.06 -24.16 28.04
C THR A 352 -22.49 -23.70 27.72
N ASP A 353 -22.67 -22.50 27.14
CA ASP A 353 -23.96 -21.90 26.76
C ASP A 353 -24.10 -21.68 25.23
N VAL A 354 -23.99 -22.78 24.48
CA VAL A 354 -24.04 -22.83 23.00
C VAL A 354 -25.32 -22.22 22.39
N GLU A 355 -26.41 -22.08 23.15
CA GLU A 355 -27.67 -21.54 22.62
C GLU A 355 -27.78 -20.00 22.65
N ASN A 356 -26.95 -19.29 23.43
CA ASN A 356 -26.98 -17.83 23.51
C ASN A 356 -25.74 -17.14 22.91
N ASN A 357 -24.64 -17.87 22.69
CA ASN A 357 -23.43 -17.34 22.06
C ASN A 357 -23.52 -17.38 20.53
N LYS A 358 -24.35 -16.49 19.99
CA LYS A 358 -24.23 -15.93 18.62
C LYS A 358 -22.96 -15.07 18.45
N THR A 359 -21.91 -15.31 19.23
CA THR A 359 -20.71 -14.49 19.40
C THR A 359 -19.52 -15.03 18.60
N ASN A 360 -19.73 -15.27 17.31
CA ASN A 360 -18.71 -14.86 16.37
C ASN A 360 -19.25 -13.58 15.71
N ASN A 361 -19.13 -12.49 16.47
CA ASN A 361 -19.48 -11.12 16.07
C ASN A 361 -18.50 -10.63 14.99
N ASN A 362 -18.38 -11.37 13.89
CA ASN A 362 -17.75 -10.81 12.71
C ASN A 362 -18.75 -9.81 12.15
N THR A 363 -18.58 -8.55 12.54
CA THR A 363 -19.51 -7.49 12.15
C THR A 363 -19.33 -7.18 10.67
N GLY A 364 -18.19 -7.57 10.08
CA GLY A 364 -17.76 -7.14 8.75
C GLY A 364 -17.43 -5.66 8.70
N ASP A 365 -17.20 -5.02 9.85
CA ASP A 365 -16.78 -3.63 9.92
C ASP A 365 -15.38 -3.46 9.35
N PHE A 366 -15.17 -2.31 8.74
CA PHE A 366 -13.95 -1.92 8.07
C PHE A 366 -13.80 -0.40 8.17
N THR A 367 -12.63 0.11 7.83
CA THR A 367 -12.33 1.54 7.75
C THR A 367 -11.46 1.81 6.54
N LEU A 368 -11.92 2.67 5.64
CA LEU A 368 -11.12 3.23 4.54
C LEU A 368 -10.20 4.33 5.08
N ILE A 369 -8.93 4.28 4.70
CA ILE A 369 -7.88 5.22 5.14
C ILE A 369 -7.07 5.70 3.92
N ASP A 370 -6.28 6.75 4.11
CA ASP A 370 -5.38 7.31 3.08
C ASP A 370 -6.11 7.95 1.90
N TRP A 371 -6.92 8.98 2.19
CA TRP A 371 -7.80 9.64 1.21
C TRP A 371 -7.08 10.75 0.41
N GLU A 372 -5.75 10.82 0.43
CA GLU A 372 -4.99 11.92 -0.19
C GLU A 372 -5.11 11.98 -1.72
N LEU A 373 -5.45 10.85 -2.35
CA LEU A 373 -5.72 10.79 -3.79
C LEU A 373 -7.21 10.95 -4.12
N SER A 374 -8.05 11.32 -3.15
CA SER A 374 -9.47 11.53 -3.39
C SER A 374 -9.69 12.74 -4.29
N HIS A 375 -10.46 12.57 -5.37
CA HIS A 375 -10.72 13.60 -6.37
C HIS A 375 -12.04 13.29 -7.09
N VAL A 376 -12.46 14.18 -7.98
CA VAL A 376 -13.51 13.88 -8.94
C VAL A 376 -12.92 13.13 -10.14
N GLY A 377 -13.29 11.86 -10.27
CA GLY A 377 -12.66 10.89 -11.15
C GLY A 377 -13.63 9.87 -11.76
N PRO A 378 -13.10 8.84 -12.42
CA PRO A 378 -13.89 7.80 -13.08
C PRO A 378 -14.46 6.77 -12.10
N ILE A 379 -15.74 6.46 -12.25
CA ILE A 379 -16.55 5.72 -11.26
C ILE A 379 -16.11 4.26 -11.04
N GLY A 380 -15.47 3.63 -12.04
CA GLY A 380 -14.98 2.26 -11.92
C GLY A 380 -13.61 2.13 -11.25
N LYS A 381 -12.95 3.26 -10.92
CA LYS A 381 -11.56 3.26 -10.44
C LYS A 381 -11.38 2.54 -9.12
N ASP A 382 -12.16 2.88 -8.09
CA ASP A 382 -11.96 2.36 -6.74
C ASP A 382 -12.16 0.84 -6.66
N ILE A 383 -13.23 0.32 -7.27
CA ILE A 383 -13.45 -1.13 -7.34
C ILE A 383 -12.36 -1.82 -8.18
N GLY A 384 -11.93 -1.18 -9.28
CA GLY A 384 -10.83 -1.67 -10.11
C GLY A 384 -9.48 -1.73 -9.38
N PHE A 385 -9.21 -0.79 -8.47
CA PHE A 385 -7.99 -0.77 -7.65
C PHE A 385 -8.03 -1.75 -6.48
N PHE A 386 -9.22 -2.18 -6.05
CA PHE A 386 -9.36 -3.17 -5.01
C PHE A 386 -8.97 -4.59 -5.45
N PHE A 387 -9.38 -4.99 -6.67
CA PHE A 387 -9.28 -6.37 -7.18
C PHE A 387 -7.85 -6.96 -7.33
N PRO A 388 -6.82 -6.22 -7.74
CA PRO A 388 -5.50 -6.74 -8.08
C PRO A 388 -4.83 -7.61 -7.01
N PHE A 389 -4.77 -7.16 -5.76
CA PHE A 389 -4.10 -7.92 -4.70
C PHE A 389 -4.86 -9.17 -4.25
N PRO A 390 -6.20 -9.14 -4.08
CA PRO A 390 -7.00 -10.36 -3.96
C PRO A 390 -6.73 -11.36 -5.10
N LEU A 391 -6.61 -10.90 -6.36
CA LEU A 391 -6.30 -11.79 -7.49
C LEU A 391 -4.85 -12.33 -7.43
N ALA A 392 -3.88 -11.55 -6.97
CA ALA A 392 -2.54 -12.04 -6.70
C ALA A 392 -2.54 -13.15 -5.63
N CYS A 393 -3.35 -12.99 -4.57
CA CYS A 393 -3.56 -14.02 -3.57
C CYS A 393 -4.29 -15.26 -4.13
N VAL A 394 -5.27 -15.09 -5.03
CA VAL A 394 -5.92 -16.21 -5.75
C VAL A 394 -4.88 -17.10 -6.43
N PHE A 395 -3.92 -16.51 -7.15
CA PHE A 395 -2.88 -17.25 -7.84
C PHE A 395 -1.83 -17.85 -6.88
N ALA A 396 -1.45 -17.11 -5.84
CA ALA A 396 -0.55 -17.61 -4.80
C ALA A 396 -1.13 -18.83 -4.07
N HIS A 397 -2.41 -18.80 -3.71
CA HIS A 397 -3.10 -19.96 -3.12
C HIS A 397 -3.26 -21.10 -4.12
N ALA A 398 -3.55 -20.80 -5.39
CA ALA A 398 -3.66 -21.83 -6.43
C ALA A 398 -2.35 -22.59 -6.66
N ILE A 399 -1.21 -21.88 -6.73
CA ILE A 399 0.11 -22.50 -6.90
C ILE A 399 0.57 -23.27 -5.66
N ASN A 400 -0.01 -22.96 -4.49
CA ASN A 400 0.14 -23.75 -3.26
C ASN A 400 -0.78 -24.98 -3.21
N GLY A 401 -1.65 -25.17 -4.20
CA GLY A 401 -2.60 -26.28 -4.27
C GLY A 401 -3.93 -26.02 -3.53
N ASP A 402 -4.21 -24.78 -3.10
CA ASP A 402 -5.44 -24.39 -2.40
C ASP A 402 -6.42 -23.61 -3.30
N HIS A 403 -6.55 -24.03 -4.56
CA HIS A 403 -7.47 -23.40 -5.51
C HIS A 403 -8.96 -23.63 -5.17
N ASN A 404 -9.28 -24.76 -4.52
CA ASN A 404 -10.66 -25.11 -4.16
C ASN A 404 -11.12 -24.50 -2.83
N GLY A 405 -10.19 -24.06 -1.97
CA GLY A 405 -10.48 -23.40 -0.70
C GLY A 405 -10.34 -21.89 -0.83
N SER A 406 -9.14 -21.38 -0.55
CA SER A 406 -8.87 -19.94 -0.47
C SER A 406 -9.13 -19.22 -1.79
N SER A 407 -8.60 -19.69 -2.92
CA SER A 407 -8.80 -19.01 -4.22
C SER A 407 -10.29 -18.87 -4.57
N LYS A 408 -11.07 -19.95 -4.42
CA LYS A 408 -12.52 -19.91 -4.65
C LYS A 408 -13.25 -18.97 -3.68
N SER A 409 -12.85 -18.93 -2.41
CA SER A 409 -13.44 -18.01 -1.45
C SER A 409 -13.14 -16.55 -1.76
N ILE A 410 -11.93 -16.24 -2.23
CA ILE A 410 -11.55 -14.89 -2.66
C ILE A 410 -12.37 -14.47 -3.89
N LEU A 411 -12.52 -15.35 -4.90
CA LEU A 411 -13.34 -15.05 -6.07
C LEU A 411 -14.81 -14.83 -5.71
N LYS A 412 -15.35 -15.61 -4.77
CA LYS A 412 -16.70 -15.39 -4.24
C LYS A 412 -16.82 -14.02 -3.56
N PHE A 413 -15.82 -13.62 -2.77
CA PHE A 413 -15.78 -12.30 -2.15
C PHE A 413 -15.85 -11.18 -3.20
N LEU A 414 -15.03 -11.26 -4.25
CA LEU A 414 -15.02 -10.27 -5.33
C LEU A 414 -16.35 -10.20 -6.09
N ASP A 415 -16.99 -11.36 -6.36
CA ASP A 415 -18.31 -11.38 -6.99
C ASP A 415 -19.40 -10.76 -6.11
N VAL A 416 -19.38 -10.99 -4.79
CA VAL A 416 -20.30 -10.34 -3.85
C VAL A 416 -20.06 -8.83 -3.81
N LEU A 417 -18.80 -8.39 -3.70
CA LEU A 417 -18.43 -6.98 -3.69
C LEU A 417 -18.98 -6.26 -4.94
N TRP A 418 -18.72 -6.80 -6.13
CA TRP A 418 -19.24 -6.23 -7.37
C TRP A 418 -20.77 -6.27 -7.45
N THR A 419 -21.39 -7.41 -7.11
CA THR A 419 -22.84 -7.57 -7.25
C THR A 419 -23.60 -6.63 -6.32
N GLU A 420 -23.14 -6.48 -5.07
CA GLU A 420 -23.70 -5.52 -4.13
C GLU A 420 -23.47 -4.09 -4.61
N TYR A 421 -22.28 -3.76 -5.13
CA TYR A 421 -21.97 -2.42 -5.62
C TYR A 421 -22.87 -2.05 -6.80
N ALA A 422 -22.94 -2.92 -7.81
CA ALA A 422 -23.77 -2.73 -9.00
C ALA A 422 -25.26 -2.60 -8.68
N SER A 423 -25.74 -3.23 -7.60
CA SER A 423 -27.14 -3.11 -7.17
C SER A 423 -27.46 -1.81 -6.42
N ASN A 424 -26.44 -1.11 -5.89
CA ASN A 424 -26.61 0.12 -5.10
C ASN A 424 -26.15 1.38 -5.84
N ILE A 425 -25.43 1.26 -6.95
CA ILE A 425 -25.01 2.41 -7.75
C ILE A 425 -26.18 2.98 -8.56
N LEU A 426 -26.32 4.30 -8.53
CA LEU A 426 -27.28 5.05 -9.32
C LEU A 426 -26.57 5.50 -10.61
N LEU A 427 -27.10 5.08 -11.75
CA LEU A 427 -26.60 5.58 -13.03
C LEU A 427 -27.08 7.02 -13.21
N PRO A 428 -26.17 7.98 -13.45
CA PRO A 428 -26.56 9.38 -13.59
C PRO A 428 -27.54 9.55 -14.75
N PRO A 429 -28.73 10.14 -14.54
CA PRO A 429 -29.56 10.55 -15.65
C PRO A 429 -28.83 11.70 -16.35
N ASN A 430 -28.20 11.40 -17.50
CA ASN A 430 -27.49 12.33 -18.39
C ASN A 430 -26.00 12.62 -18.09
N SER A 431 -25.25 11.79 -17.34
CA SER A 431 -23.78 11.98 -17.30
C SER A 431 -23.17 11.61 -18.65
N PRO A 432 -22.49 12.55 -19.33
CA PRO A 432 -21.81 12.25 -20.59
C PRO A 432 -20.70 11.23 -20.33
N GLY A 433 -20.91 9.98 -20.77
CA GLY A 433 -19.92 8.92 -20.74
C GLY A 433 -20.21 7.75 -19.80
N ILE A 434 -21.19 7.82 -18.90
CA ILE A 434 -21.66 6.64 -18.14
C ILE A 434 -22.99 6.20 -18.75
N ASP A 435 -22.90 5.40 -19.81
CA ASP A 435 -24.09 5.00 -20.56
C ASP A 435 -24.77 3.76 -19.93
N SER A 436 -24.06 2.98 -19.11
CA SER A 436 -24.57 1.76 -18.50
C SER A 436 -23.69 1.21 -17.37
N ILE A 437 -24.22 0.25 -16.62
CA ILE A 437 -23.44 -0.56 -15.67
C ILE A 437 -22.30 -1.33 -16.37
N ASN A 438 -22.43 -1.64 -17.66
CA ASN A 438 -21.38 -2.30 -18.43
C ASN A 438 -20.16 -1.37 -18.59
N ASP A 439 -20.36 -0.07 -18.82
CA ASP A 439 -19.23 0.87 -18.92
C ASP A 439 -18.45 0.93 -17.60
N ILE A 440 -19.15 0.95 -16.46
CA ILE A 440 -18.52 0.88 -15.14
C ILE A 440 -17.71 -0.41 -15.00
N TYR A 441 -18.25 -1.56 -15.41
CA TYR A 441 -17.53 -2.82 -15.33
C TYR A 441 -16.31 -2.86 -16.28
N TYR A 442 -16.39 -2.26 -17.48
CA TYR A 442 -15.22 -2.07 -18.35
C TYR A 442 -14.13 -1.25 -17.66
N GLN A 443 -14.50 -0.15 -16.99
CA GLN A 443 -13.55 0.65 -16.20
C GLN A 443 -12.93 -0.18 -15.07
N VAL A 444 -13.72 -0.95 -14.31
CA VAL A 444 -13.22 -1.85 -13.26
C VAL A 444 -12.17 -2.82 -13.80
N LEU A 445 -12.44 -3.47 -14.93
CA LEU A 445 -11.47 -4.37 -15.57
C LEU A 445 -10.22 -3.62 -16.01
N GLY A 446 -10.38 -2.46 -16.67
CA GLY A 446 -9.26 -1.64 -17.12
C GLY A 446 -8.33 -1.24 -15.97
N TYR A 447 -8.88 -0.68 -14.90
CA TYR A 447 -8.13 -0.26 -13.71
C TYR A 447 -7.51 -1.45 -12.95
N CYS A 448 -8.22 -2.58 -12.85
CA CYS A 448 -7.63 -3.82 -12.34
C CYS A 448 -6.43 -4.26 -13.20
N GLY A 449 -6.52 -4.10 -14.51
CA GLY A 449 -5.46 -4.40 -15.46
C GLY A 449 -4.20 -3.54 -15.27
N VAL A 450 -4.38 -2.24 -15.00
CA VAL A 450 -3.27 -1.30 -14.72
C VAL A 450 -2.43 -1.77 -13.53
N ILE A 451 -3.08 -2.03 -12.39
CA ILE A 451 -2.37 -2.37 -11.16
C ILE A 451 -1.82 -3.80 -11.19
N THR A 452 -2.52 -4.75 -11.82
CA THR A 452 -1.97 -6.11 -12.01
C THR A 452 -0.72 -6.12 -12.90
N LEU A 453 -0.65 -5.24 -13.91
CA LEU A 453 0.60 -5.02 -14.65
C LEU A 453 1.70 -4.40 -13.78
N ALA A 454 1.38 -3.43 -12.92
CA ALA A 454 2.35 -2.88 -11.99
C ALA A 454 2.89 -3.97 -11.04
N TYR A 455 2.04 -4.89 -10.58
CA TYR A 455 2.45 -6.02 -9.75
C TYR A 455 3.40 -6.98 -10.49
N CYS A 456 3.09 -7.28 -11.76
CA CYS A 456 3.94 -8.11 -12.61
C CYS A 456 5.29 -7.44 -12.90
N SER A 457 5.27 -6.21 -13.42
CA SER A 457 6.48 -5.55 -13.93
C SER A 457 7.32 -4.96 -12.81
N LEU A 458 6.70 -4.29 -11.85
CA LEU A 458 7.39 -3.56 -10.77
C LEU A 458 7.51 -4.37 -9.48
N GLY A 459 6.76 -5.47 -9.35
CA GLY A 459 6.83 -6.32 -8.16
C GLY A 459 6.12 -5.75 -6.93
N PHE A 460 5.17 -4.82 -7.13
CA PHE A 460 4.46 -4.20 -6.02
C PHE A 460 3.80 -5.22 -5.09
N HIS A 461 4.05 -5.13 -3.78
CA HIS A 461 3.44 -5.96 -2.72
C HIS A 461 3.66 -7.47 -2.86
N MET A 462 4.55 -7.91 -3.76
CA MET A 462 4.79 -9.32 -4.04
C MET A 462 5.44 -10.07 -2.88
N GLU A 463 6.12 -9.34 -1.99
CA GLU A 463 6.72 -9.84 -0.75
C GLU A 463 5.68 -10.31 0.28
N TYR A 464 4.42 -9.88 0.16
CA TYR A 464 3.35 -10.25 1.08
C TYR A 464 2.52 -11.44 0.61
N LEU A 465 2.74 -11.92 -0.62
CA LEU A 465 2.02 -13.08 -1.12
C LEU A 465 2.37 -14.31 -0.26
N PRO A 466 1.42 -15.25 -0.06
CA PRO A 466 1.64 -16.47 0.70
C PRO A 466 2.52 -17.48 -0.07
N ILE A 467 3.68 -17.06 -0.57
CA ILE A 467 4.66 -17.87 -1.30
C ILE A 467 5.96 -17.84 -0.50
N GLU A 468 6.50 -19.01 -0.19
CA GLU A 468 7.72 -19.10 0.60
C GLU A 468 8.90 -18.46 -0.16
N GLU A 469 9.75 -17.67 0.51
CA GLU A 469 10.81 -16.86 -0.12
C GLU A 469 11.76 -17.69 -1.02
N HIS A 470 11.98 -18.96 -0.68
CA HIS A 470 12.83 -19.86 -1.47
C HIS A 470 12.15 -20.40 -2.74
N ARG A 471 10.84 -20.22 -2.92
CA ARG A 471 10.05 -20.66 -4.07
C ARG A 471 9.96 -19.58 -5.16
N LYS A 472 11.11 -19.02 -5.53
CA LYS A 472 11.24 -17.94 -6.53
C LYS A 472 10.57 -18.26 -7.88
N GLU A 473 10.60 -19.53 -8.29
CA GLU A 473 9.97 -19.99 -9.52
C GLU A 473 8.45 -19.87 -9.48
N ASP A 474 7.85 -20.16 -8.33
CA ASP A 474 6.40 -20.08 -8.17
C ASP A 474 5.94 -18.63 -8.09
N LEU A 475 6.73 -17.77 -7.41
CA LEU A 475 6.51 -16.33 -7.47
C LEU A 475 6.60 -15.80 -8.92
N ARG A 476 7.58 -16.25 -9.70
CA ARG A 476 7.69 -15.89 -11.12
C ARG A 476 6.44 -16.28 -11.92
N LYS A 477 5.93 -17.49 -11.74
CA LYS A 477 4.69 -17.95 -12.42
C LYS A 477 3.46 -17.12 -12.03
N VAL A 478 3.35 -16.73 -10.74
CA VAL A 478 2.28 -15.86 -10.27
C VAL A 478 2.40 -14.47 -10.88
N LYS A 479 3.61 -13.90 -10.95
CA LYS A 479 3.85 -12.64 -11.65
C LYS A 479 3.47 -12.73 -13.14
N ASP A 480 3.87 -13.80 -13.83
CA ASP A 480 3.49 -14.03 -15.22
C ASP A 480 1.95 -14.11 -15.40
N SER A 481 1.24 -14.80 -14.49
CA SER A 481 -0.23 -14.84 -14.50
C SER A 481 -0.85 -13.46 -14.32
N LEU A 482 -0.32 -12.66 -13.39
CA LEU A 482 -0.76 -11.28 -13.17
C LEU A 482 -0.54 -10.41 -14.42
N GLY A 483 0.61 -10.56 -15.09
CA GLY A 483 0.89 -9.85 -16.33
C GLY A 483 -0.06 -10.23 -17.47
N ILE A 484 -0.35 -11.53 -17.62
CA ILE A 484 -1.29 -12.04 -18.64
C ILE A 484 -2.70 -11.51 -18.40
N ILE A 485 -3.24 -11.64 -17.17
CA ILE A 485 -4.58 -11.10 -16.89
C ILE A 485 -4.60 -9.59 -17.00
N GLY A 486 -3.51 -8.90 -16.63
CA GLY A 486 -3.39 -7.45 -16.71
C GLY A 486 -3.55 -6.96 -18.14
N LEU A 487 -2.83 -7.56 -19.09
CA LEU A 487 -2.98 -7.26 -20.52
C LEU A 487 -4.38 -7.60 -21.06
N LYS A 488 -4.92 -8.77 -20.70
CA LYS A 488 -6.27 -9.18 -21.13
C LYS A 488 -7.33 -8.19 -20.61
N PHE A 489 -7.25 -7.78 -19.35
CA PHE A 489 -8.19 -6.84 -18.74
C PHE A 489 -8.05 -5.41 -19.27
N LEU A 490 -6.82 -4.93 -19.52
CA LEU A 490 -6.61 -3.63 -20.19
C LEU A 490 -7.20 -3.62 -21.60
N ASN A 491 -6.99 -4.68 -22.37
CA ASN A 491 -7.55 -4.77 -23.71
C ASN A 491 -9.10 -4.85 -23.69
N ILE A 492 -9.69 -5.48 -22.67
CA ILE A 492 -11.15 -5.45 -22.49
C ILE A 492 -11.61 -4.05 -22.07
N GLY A 493 -11.07 -3.50 -20.99
CA GLY A 493 -11.52 -2.25 -20.37
C GLY A 493 -11.28 -1.01 -21.23
N PHE A 494 -10.09 -0.86 -21.79
CA PHE A 494 -9.65 0.32 -22.53
C PHE A 494 -9.35 0.03 -24.00
N GLY A 495 -9.24 -1.24 -24.41
CA GLY A 495 -9.09 -1.60 -25.82
C GLY A 495 -10.43 -1.70 -26.58
N THR A 496 -11.51 -2.10 -25.94
CA THR A 496 -12.78 -2.33 -26.66
C THR A 496 -13.32 -1.03 -27.26
N SER A 497 -13.65 -1.03 -28.56
CA SER A 497 -14.24 0.16 -29.21
C SER A 497 -15.64 0.45 -28.65
N LYS A 498 -16.16 1.65 -28.84
CA LYS A 498 -17.49 2.00 -28.34
C LYS A 498 -18.57 1.08 -28.93
N GLU A 499 -18.49 0.77 -30.21
CA GLU A 499 -19.42 -0.11 -30.93
C GLU A 499 -19.37 -1.55 -30.42
N ASP A 500 -18.19 -2.02 -30.00
CA ASP A 500 -18.01 -3.36 -29.44
C ASP A 500 -18.45 -3.44 -27.98
N LYS A 501 -18.35 -2.34 -27.22
CA LYS A 501 -18.86 -2.26 -25.83
C LYS A 501 -20.37 -2.50 -25.77
N GLU A 502 -21.12 -2.04 -26.78
CA GLU A 502 -22.58 -2.22 -26.88
C GLU A 502 -22.99 -3.68 -27.18
N LYS A 503 -22.06 -4.53 -27.63
CA LYS A 503 -22.36 -5.92 -28.03
C LYS A 503 -22.28 -6.91 -26.87
N LEU A 504 -21.51 -6.60 -25.83
CA LEU A 504 -21.32 -7.52 -24.69
C LEU A 504 -22.27 -7.15 -23.57
N SER A 505 -23.02 -8.14 -23.08
CA SER A 505 -23.83 -7.97 -21.87
C SER A 505 -22.93 -7.96 -20.62
N LEU A 506 -23.48 -7.50 -19.47
CA LEU A 506 -22.76 -7.57 -18.20
C LEU A 506 -22.40 -9.02 -17.85
N ASP A 507 -23.30 -9.98 -18.11
CA ASP A 507 -23.06 -11.39 -17.85
C ASP A 507 -21.93 -11.96 -18.72
N ASP A 508 -21.83 -11.51 -19.99
CA ASP A 508 -20.71 -11.89 -20.86
C ASP A 508 -19.38 -11.35 -20.33
N LEU A 509 -19.36 -10.12 -19.82
CA LEU A 509 -18.16 -9.53 -19.22
C LEU A 509 -17.75 -10.23 -17.93
N LYS A 510 -18.72 -10.53 -17.04
CA LYS A 510 -18.49 -11.34 -15.84
C LYS A 510 -17.95 -12.72 -16.19
N LYS A 511 -18.54 -13.36 -17.20
CA LYS A 511 -18.07 -14.66 -17.70
C LYS A 511 -16.64 -14.57 -18.20
N LYS A 512 -16.30 -13.57 -19.03
CA LYS A 512 -14.93 -13.35 -19.51
C LYS A 512 -13.94 -13.14 -18.37
N PHE A 513 -14.28 -12.34 -17.37
CA PHE A 513 -13.46 -12.15 -16.17
C PHE A 513 -13.14 -13.47 -15.48
N ASN A 514 -14.17 -14.29 -15.21
CA ASN A 514 -14.01 -15.59 -14.57
C ASN A 514 -13.22 -16.59 -15.44
N ASP A 515 -13.52 -16.66 -16.73
CA ASP A 515 -12.84 -17.57 -17.67
C ASP A 515 -11.33 -17.27 -17.74
N ILE A 516 -10.95 -15.98 -17.80
CA ILE A 516 -9.55 -15.55 -17.84
C ILE A 516 -8.79 -15.94 -16.56
N ILE A 517 -9.41 -15.74 -15.40
CA ILE A 517 -8.79 -16.11 -14.12
C ILE A 517 -8.67 -17.63 -14.00
N GLN A 518 -9.71 -18.37 -14.39
CA GLN A 518 -9.69 -19.82 -14.31
C GLN A 518 -8.64 -20.44 -15.24
N GLU A 519 -8.48 -19.91 -16.46
CA GLU A 519 -7.41 -20.30 -17.39
C GLU A 519 -6.02 -20.19 -16.74
N GLU A 520 -5.77 -19.08 -16.02
CA GLU A 520 -4.49 -18.87 -15.34
C GLU A 520 -4.32 -19.73 -14.08
N ILE A 521 -5.40 -19.97 -13.31
CA ILE A 521 -5.39 -20.94 -12.21
C ILE A 521 -5.00 -22.32 -12.75
N ASP A 522 -5.68 -22.80 -13.80
CA ASP A 522 -5.44 -24.12 -14.40
C ASP A 522 -4.00 -24.25 -14.93
N ARG A 523 -3.42 -23.14 -15.41
CA ARG A 523 -2.03 -23.09 -15.90
C ARG A 523 -0.98 -23.24 -14.79
N ILE A 524 -1.20 -22.64 -13.62
CA ILE A 524 -0.19 -22.57 -12.54
C ILE A 524 -0.37 -23.64 -11.45
N VAL A 525 -1.55 -24.26 -11.38
CA VAL A 525 -1.82 -25.34 -10.43
C VAL A 525 -0.80 -26.48 -10.65
N PRO A 526 -0.14 -26.97 -9.59
CA PRO A 526 0.87 -28.02 -9.74
C PRO A 526 0.28 -29.30 -10.35
N ASN A 527 0.93 -29.82 -11.39
CA ASN A 527 0.58 -31.13 -12.00
C ASN A 527 0.76 -32.33 -11.06
N HIS A 528 1.43 -32.14 -9.93
CA HIS A 528 1.69 -33.20 -8.96
C HIS A 528 0.63 -33.17 -7.85
N VAL A 529 0.05 -34.35 -7.58
CA VAL A 529 -0.86 -34.56 -6.46
C VAL A 529 -0.19 -34.03 -5.18
N PRO A 530 -0.82 -33.08 -4.46
CA PRO A 530 -0.25 -32.51 -3.25
C PRO A 530 0.14 -33.65 -2.31
N ARG A 531 1.39 -33.64 -1.83
CA ARG A 531 1.86 -34.68 -0.89
C ARG A 531 0.87 -34.70 0.28
N PRO A 532 0.19 -35.82 0.56
CA PRO A 532 -1.01 -35.83 1.42
C PRO A 532 -0.79 -35.44 2.90
N ASN A 533 0.42 -35.11 3.35
CA ASN A 533 0.78 -35.17 4.77
C ASN A 533 1.42 -33.93 5.39
N LYS A 534 1.53 -32.80 4.70
CA LYS A 534 1.82 -31.54 5.39
C LYS A 534 0.70 -30.56 5.09
N LYS A 535 -0.25 -30.45 6.03
CA LYS A 535 -1.04 -29.24 6.13
C LYS A 535 -0.02 -28.10 6.14
N PRO A 536 -0.08 -27.14 5.20
CA PRO A 536 0.77 -25.97 5.30
C PRO A 536 0.57 -25.41 6.71
N SER A 537 1.67 -25.17 7.43
CA SER A 537 1.59 -24.43 8.69
C SER A 537 0.75 -23.20 8.39
N ARG A 538 -0.27 -22.86 9.19
CA ARG A 538 -0.97 -21.59 8.97
C ARG A 538 0.07 -20.48 9.10
N TRP A 539 0.37 -19.80 8.01
CA TRP A 539 1.25 -18.64 8.05
C TRP A 539 0.43 -17.56 8.73
N SER A 540 0.85 -17.12 9.93
CA SER A 540 0.44 -15.79 10.37
C SER A 540 1.09 -14.82 9.40
N SER A 541 0.31 -13.98 8.72
CA SER A 541 0.84 -12.93 7.86
C SER A 541 2.09 -12.25 8.46
N VAL A 542 3.13 -12.06 7.63
CA VAL A 542 4.37 -11.34 8.00
C VAL A 542 4.06 -9.94 8.54
N LEU A 543 2.97 -9.34 8.06
CA LEU A 543 2.48 -8.05 8.54
C LEU A 543 2.03 -8.12 10.00
N ARG A 544 1.33 -9.19 10.37
CA ARG A 544 0.90 -9.42 11.76
C ARG A 544 2.09 -9.66 12.68
N GLN A 545 3.09 -10.42 12.22
CA GLN A 545 4.30 -10.68 13.00
C GLN A 545 5.14 -9.43 13.23
N SER A 546 5.24 -8.57 12.21
CA SER A 546 6.01 -7.32 12.31
C SER A 546 5.27 -6.18 13.01
N GLY A 547 3.94 -6.26 13.11
CA GLY A 547 3.10 -5.16 13.59
C GLY A 547 3.16 -3.91 12.71
N ARG A 548 3.80 -4.00 11.54
CA ARG A 548 3.96 -2.88 10.60
C ARG A 548 2.74 -2.81 9.68
N ARG A 549 2.31 -1.57 9.38
CA ARG A 549 1.38 -1.29 8.29
C ARG A 549 2.17 -1.18 7.00
N VAL A 550 1.70 -1.83 5.95
CA VAL A 550 2.22 -1.61 4.59
C VAL A 550 1.78 -0.24 4.12
N SER A 551 2.72 0.52 3.57
CA SER A 551 2.46 1.73 2.82
C SER A 551 3.16 1.58 1.47
N ASP A 552 2.54 2.12 0.43
CA ASP A 552 3.06 2.11 -0.95
C ASP A 552 4.48 2.68 -1.06
N ALA A 553 4.88 3.50 -0.11
CA ALA A 553 6.25 3.99 0.01
C ALA A 553 7.30 2.88 0.20
N HIS A 554 6.96 1.81 0.93
CA HIS A 554 7.86 0.68 1.12
C HIS A 554 8.14 -0.05 -0.20
N THR A 555 7.12 -0.12 -1.04
CA THR A 555 7.12 -0.84 -2.29
C THR A 555 8.08 -0.22 -3.31
N TRP A 556 8.14 1.12 -3.37
CA TRP A 556 9.05 1.79 -4.30
C TRP A 556 10.52 1.63 -3.94
N LEU A 557 10.84 1.69 -2.65
CA LEU A 557 12.21 1.50 -2.22
C LEU A 557 12.75 0.13 -2.60
N SER A 558 11.89 -0.89 -2.65
CA SER A 558 12.23 -2.21 -3.16
C SER A 558 12.52 -2.20 -4.67
N ILE A 559 11.81 -1.37 -5.45
CA ILE A 559 12.07 -1.17 -6.88
C ILE A 559 13.42 -0.49 -7.10
N VAL A 560 13.66 0.63 -6.42
CA VAL A 560 14.94 1.35 -6.54
C VAL A 560 16.12 0.49 -6.05
N ALA A 561 15.92 -0.29 -4.99
CA ALA A 561 16.91 -1.26 -4.51
C ALA A 561 17.16 -2.41 -5.50
N SER A 562 16.20 -2.72 -6.36
CA SER A 562 16.30 -3.79 -7.36
C SER A 562 16.96 -3.37 -8.68
N LEU A 563 17.22 -2.08 -8.87
CA LEU A 563 17.97 -1.59 -10.03
C LEU A 563 19.42 -2.16 -9.97
N PRO A 564 20.07 -2.57 -11.08
CA PRO A 564 21.50 -2.83 -11.16
C PRO A 564 22.27 -1.56 -10.78
N LEU A 565 23.45 -1.72 -10.18
CA LEU A 565 24.45 -0.66 -10.26
C LEU A 565 25.14 -0.89 -11.61
N ASP A 566 25.13 0.10 -12.49
CA ASP A 566 26.08 0.09 -13.59
C ASP A 566 27.45 0.44 -13.01
N ASP A 567 28.10 -0.59 -12.45
CA ASP A 567 29.47 -0.54 -11.89
C ASP A 567 30.54 -0.31 -12.98
N ASP A 568 30.13 -0.10 -14.24
CA ASP A 568 31.02 -0.03 -15.42
C ASP A 568 31.12 1.38 -16.05
N ASP A 569 30.41 2.41 -15.55
CA ASP A 569 30.55 3.77 -16.07
C ASP A 569 31.61 4.58 -15.31
N ASP A 570 32.88 4.26 -15.57
CA ASP A 570 34.07 4.98 -15.08
C ASP A 570 34.16 6.45 -15.58
N GLY A 571 33.17 6.93 -16.34
CA GLY A 571 33.16 8.25 -16.98
C GLY A 571 32.03 9.20 -16.59
N ALA A 572 31.02 8.75 -15.84
CA ALA A 572 29.92 9.60 -15.41
C ALA A 572 30.35 10.56 -14.29
N ASN A 573 29.89 11.81 -14.37
CA ASN A 573 30.17 12.85 -13.37
C ASN A 573 29.60 12.38 -12.01
N PRO A 574 30.38 12.41 -10.90
CA PRO A 574 29.91 11.98 -9.58
C PRO A 574 28.60 12.63 -9.11
N ASP A 575 28.28 13.80 -9.65
CA ASP A 575 27.07 14.56 -9.33
C ASP A 575 25.80 13.96 -10.01
N ASP A 576 25.93 13.26 -11.14
CA ASP A 576 24.80 12.70 -11.90
C ASP A 576 24.33 11.32 -11.38
N ILE A 577 25.14 10.66 -10.54
CA ILE A 577 24.84 9.34 -9.93
C ILE A 577 24.29 9.51 -8.48
N TRP A 578 24.11 10.75 -8.03
CA TRP A 578 23.82 11.07 -6.64
C TRP A 578 22.42 10.59 -6.17
N GLU A 579 21.41 10.61 -7.04
CA GLU A 579 20.02 10.31 -6.65
C GLU A 579 19.68 8.82 -6.49
N PRO A 580 20.06 7.90 -7.41
CA PRO A 580 19.76 6.47 -7.26
C PRO A 580 20.43 5.82 -6.04
N ILE A 581 21.63 6.30 -5.68
CA ILE A 581 22.37 5.86 -4.49
C ILE A 581 21.62 6.25 -3.21
N ASN A 582 21.02 7.45 -3.16
CA ASN A 582 20.27 7.93 -2.00
C ASN A 582 18.94 7.19 -1.79
N ALA A 583 18.25 6.76 -2.85
CA ALA A 583 17.04 5.94 -2.73
C ALA A 583 17.33 4.52 -2.22
N ARG A 584 18.48 3.90 -2.57
CA ARG A 584 18.92 2.64 -1.91
C ARG A 584 19.36 2.83 -0.47
N ARG A 585 20.04 3.95 -0.16
CA ARG A 585 20.36 4.34 1.22
C ARG A 585 19.09 4.50 2.06
N PHE A 586 18.04 5.12 1.50
CA PHE A 586 16.72 5.23 2.13
C PHE A 586 16.09 3.84 2.40
N TYR A 587 16.16 2.89 1.45
CA TYR A 587 15.67 1.52 1.67
C TYR A 587 16.35 0.83 2.86
N LYS A 588 17.68 0.89 2.95
CA LYS A 588 18.43 0.23 4.04
C LYS A 588 18.06 0.82 5.41
N VAL A 589 17.86 2.13 5.51
CA VAL A 589 17.52 2.81 6.77
C VAL A 589 16.07 2.55 7.20
N VAL A 590 15.10 2.58 6.27
CA VAL A 590 13.68 2.39 6.58
C VAL A 590 13.35 0.93 6.91
N THR A 591 14.00 -0.02 6.23
CA THR A 591 13.70 -1.45 6.43
C THR A 591 14.40 -2.08 7.63
N THR A 592 15.61 -1.60 7.98
CA THR A 592 16.44 -2.21 9.04
C THR A 592 16.36 -1.53 10.41
N ALA A 593 15.63 -0.43 10.56
CA ALA A 593 15.37 0.15 11.88
C ALA A 593 14.67 -0.90 12.78
N PRO A 594 15.33 -1.40 13.85
CA PRO A 594 14.69 -2.30 14.78
C PRO A 594 13.55 -1.55 15.48
N LEU A 595 12.44 -2.25 15.73
CA LEU A 595 11.46 -1.79 16.71
C LEU A 595 12.22 -1.56 18.02
N ALA A 596 11.99 -0.42 18.69
CA ALA A 596 12.32 -0.31 20.10
C ALA A 596 11.64 -1.49 20.82
N ASP A 597 12.43 -2.24 21.59
CA ASP A 597 12.17 -3.59 22.08
C ASP A 597 10.69 -3.89 22.46
N GLY A 598 10.04 -4.71 21.64
CA GLY A 598 8.88 -5.53 22.01
C GLY A 598 9.35 -6.97 22.23
N SER A 599 9.47 -7.37 23.50
CA SER A 599 10.01 -8.66 23.96
C SER A 599 9.55 -9.88 23.14
N MET A 600 10.48 -10.53 22.43
CA MET A 600 10.35 -11.95 22.11
C MET A 600 10.33 -12.74 23.43
N GLY A 601 9.31 -13.56 23.63
CA GLY A 601 9.25 -14.47 24.78
C GLY A 601 10.43 -15.43 24.76
N HIS A 602 11.15 -15.50 25.87
CA HIS A 602 12.06 -16.60 26.16
C HIS A 602 11.24 -17.90 26.18
N TYR A 603 11.50 -18.78 25.21
CA TYR A 603 11.19 -20.20 25.38
C TYR A 603 12.29 -20.80 26.25
N ASP A 604 11.92 -21.22 27.45
CA ASP A 604 12.77 -22.07 28.29
C ASP A 604 12.90 -23.44 27.59
N GLU A 605 14.10 -23.73 27.07
CA GLU A 605 14.56 -25.09 26.79
C GLU A 605 15.20 -25.63 28.07
N ASP A 606 14.52 -26.55 28.75
CA ASP A 606 15.11 -27.56 29.61
C ASP A 606 14.11 -28.74 29.70
N ASP A 607 14.44 -29.89 29.13
CA ASP A 607 15.08 -30.96 29.92
C ASP A 607 15.28 -32.23 29.06
N THR A 608 16.50 -32.74 29.16
CA THR A 608 17.03 -33.94 28.52
C THR A 608 16.61 -35.21 29.27
N GLY A 609 15.85 -36.09 28.61
CA GLY A 609 15.51 -37.42 29.13
C GLY A 609 15.99 -38.54 28.20
N SER A 610 17.16 -39.09 28.49
CA SER A 610 17.80 -40.25 27.87
C SER A 610 16.92 -41.52 27.83
N GLY A 611 16.95 -42.26 26.71
CA GLY A 611 16.33 -43.58 26.60
C GLY A 611 16.93 -44.42 25.48
N VAL A 612 17.60 -45.49 25.88
CA VAL A 612 18.47 -46.39 25.10
C VAL A 612 17.68 -47.41 24.26
N GLY A 613 18.21 -47.76 23.09
CA GLY A 613 17.93 -49.00 22.36
C GLY A 613 17.85 -48.76 20.85
N GLY A 614 18.64 -49.32 19.95
CA GLY A 614 19.45 -50.53 20.00
C GLY A 614 19.05 -51.42 18.82
N GLY A 615 19.92 -51.52 17.80
CA GLY A 615 20.01 -52.73 16.99
C GLY A 615 19.85 -52.63 15.46
N VAL A 616 20.96 -52.95 14.79
CA VAL A 616 21.09 -53.82 13.59
C VAL A 616 20.47 -53.29 12.29
N GLY A 617 21.16 -53.10 11.16
CA GLY A 617 22.41 -53.65 10.65
C GLY A 617 22.20 -54.02 9.18
N GLY A 618 23.09 -53.64 8.27
CA GLY A 618 23.05 -54.16 6.89
C GLY A 618 23.59 -53.21 5.81
N PRO A 619 24.64 -53.58 5.04
CA PRO A 619 25.43 -52.67 4.21
C PRO A 619 24.99 -52.68 2.74
N ARG A 620 25.32 -51.62 1.98
CA ARG A 620 25.72 -51.75 0.58
C ARG A 620 26.42 -50.52 0.00
N THR A 621 27.57 -50.84 -0.57
CA THR A 621 28.45 -50.16 -1.53
C THR A 621 27.73 -49.38 -2.64
N SER A 622 28.27 -48.22 -3.07
CA SER A 622 29.20 -48.11 -4.22
C SER A 622 29.22 -46.69 -4.85
N THR A 623 30.42 -46.12 -4.90
CA THR A 623 31.07 -45.40 -6.03
C THR A 623 30.35 -44.30 -6.82
N SER A 624 30.97 -43.10 -6.72
CA SER A 624 31.41 -42.18 -7.79
C SER A 624 30.41 -41.64 -8.82
N SER A 625 30.27 -40.31 -8.85
CA SER A 625 30.82 -39.47 -9.93
C SER A 625 30.64 -37.98 -9.60
N ASN A 626 31.76 -37.27 -9.43
CA ASN A 626 31.79 -35.82 -9.41
C ASN A 626 31.50 -35.28 -10.82
N ALA A 627 30.44 -34.51 -10.97
CA ALA A 627 30.21 -33.64 -12.11
C ALA A 627 30.03 -32.21 -11.59
N THR A 628 31.09 -31.42 -11.69
CA THR A 628 31.11 -29.98 -11.44
C THR A 628 30.39 -29.30 -12.60
N ALA A 629 29.10 -29.00 -12.43
CA ALA A 629 28.37 -28.13 -13.35
C ALA A 629 28.65 -26.67 -12.96
N ARG A 630 29.35 -25.94 -13.85
CA ARG A 630 29.41 -24.48 -13.81
C ARG A 630 28.01 -23.95 -14.09
N LEU A 631 27.42 -23.27 -13.11
CA LEU A 631 26.23 -22.43 -13.30
C LEU A 631 26.66 -21.17 -14.08
N SER A 632 26.13 -21.00 -15.29
CA SER A 632 26.26 -19.79 -16.08
C SER A 632 25.28 -18.73 -15.61
N SER A 633 25.79 -17.52 -15.37
CA SER A 633 25.06 -16.31 -14.96
C SER A 633 24.35 -15.65 -16.14
N SER A 634 23.19 -16.17 -16.57
CA SER A 634 22.46 -15.65 -17.74
C SER A 634 21.10 -14.99 -17.42
N SER A 635 20.81 -14.60 -16.17
CA SER A 635 19.49 -14.04 -15.81
C SER A 635 19.47 -12.52 -15.55
N LEU A 636 20.47 -11.76 -16.02
CA LEU A 636 20.60 -10.31 -15.76
C LEU A 636 20.14 -9.40 -16.91
N GLY A 637 19.98 -9.93 -18.14
CA GLY A 637 19.71 -9.12 -19.35
C GLY A 637 18.37 -8.36 -19.31
N SER A 638 17.27 -9.04 -19.02
CA SER A 638 15.92 -8.44 -19.05
C SER A 638 15.69 -7.33 -18.01
N ARG A 639 16.52 -7.22 -16.96
CA ARG A 639 16.41 -6.13 -15.98
C ARG A 639 17.13 -4.87 -16.44
N ARG A 640 18.20 -4.95 -17.24
CA ARG A 640 18.96 -3.77 -17.70
C ARG A 640 18.13 -2.87 -18.63
N ALA A 641 17.33 -3.44 -19.52
CA ALA A 641 16.55 -2.68 -20.50
C ALA A 641 15.48 -1.75 -19.88
N SER A 642 14.75 -2.22 -18.85
CA SER A 642 13.73 -1.42 -18.17
C SER A 642 14.30 -0.28 -17.31
N ILE A 643 15.60 -0.26 -17.08
CA ILE A 643 16.25 0.63 -16.10
C ILE A 643 16.93 1.78 -16.78
N VAL A 644 17.62 1.50 -17.89
CA VAL A 644 18.05 2.52 -18.85
C VAL A 644 16.86 3.37 -19.30
N GLN A 645 15.65 2.78 -19.42
CA GLN A 645 14.43 3.53 -19.76
C GLN A 645 13.90 4.42 -18.63
N ILE A 646 14.01 4.02 -17.37
CA ILE A 646 13.61 4.84 -16.21
C ILE A 646 14.60 6.01 -16.03
N GLU A 647 15.91 5.77 -16.16
CA GLU A 647 16.92 6.83 -16.12
C GLU A 647 16.73 7.82 -17.28
N LYS A 648 16.41 7.34 -18.48
CA LYS A 648 16.10 8.21 -19.62
C LYS A 648 14.83 9.04 -19.40
N LEU A 649 13.83 8.49 -18.71
CA LEU A 649 12.60 9.18 -18.36
C LEU A 649 12.83 10.28 -17.32
N LEU A 650 13.81 10.12 -16.42
CA LEU A 650 14.24 11.14 -15.47
C LEU A 650 14.99 12.29 -16.19
N ILE A 651 15.91 11.97 -17.11
CA ILE A 651 16.66 12.96 -17.90
C ILE A 651 15.73 13.79 -18.82
N GLU A 652 14.76 13.15 -19.49
CA GLU A 652 13.82 13.87 -20.37
C GLU A 652 12.84 14.78 -19.61
N ILE A 653 12.61 14.54 -18.31
CA ILE A 653 11.82 15.42 -17.44
C ILE A 653 12.64 16.64 -17.01
N GLU A 654 13.94 16.48 -16.73
CA GLU A 654 14.84 17.59 -16.37
C GLU A 654 15.11 18.55 -17.53
N ASP A 655 15.28 18.03 -18.75
CA ASP A 655 15.54 18.86 -19.94
C ASP A 655 14.30 19.62 -20.47
N GLY A 656 13.12 19.36 -19.88
CA GLY A 656 11.83 19.93 -20.27
C GLY A 656 11.38 21.17 -19.49
N TYR A 657 12.18 21.67 -18.53
CA TYR A 657 11.87 22.82 -17.66
C TYR A 657 12.76 24.03 -17.90
#